data_AF-A0A8T8WU78-F1
#
_entry.id   AF-A0A8T8WU78-F1
#
_cell.length_a   1.000
_cell.length_b   1.000
_cell.length_c   1.000
_cell.angle_alpha   90.00
_cell.angle_beta   90.00
_cell.angle_gamma   90.00
#
_symmetry.space_group_name_H-M   'P 1'
#
loop_
_entity.id
_entity.type
_entity.pdbx_description
1 polymer ?
#
loop_
_entity_poly.entity_id
_entity_poly.type
_entity_poly.pdbx_seq_one_letter_code
_entity_poly.pdbx_strand_id
1 'polypeptide(L)'
;MTKFDQAKAYAPQEEGTGFFDDGREIELLHFVYSHPDLENIRGSPEKVLQAIDEYGRTKKYLMNVGEDKGRIVCDLIAEVKPEVMVELGGYVGYSCVLFGDAVRKAGGQRYYSLEMNPEFAAVIMSLVDLAGLSDVVKVVVGSSDASIARLHAQGLLKHIDLMFLDHYKPAYTTDLKLCEELQLITPGSVLAADNVIKPGNPPYLEYVRGSVEEKRRKLGAVVKSQSLPGKTVNQYQKRYGEMKFNQSPGNPNLVYESQLVHSFEPTGVPARRRNSSRTAVGMKAMFTSGHLPTMAIFHRHEPKNILLILLSVLCLPISATITLASFLYICVSKDEATRPQLHATSRRKTILVTGISMTKGLIIARLLVKHTPHRIIAADTEPIPFTSPGRYSRAIAQFYRLSSPQGANTKPYIDSLLDLIRREDVHLWISCSSVVDAIEDGEVMRSAQKERRKRFHAVQFDSDVVNKLHEKDAFIEYIQNIGLLVPESHRCTSAAQVEDILTKSASRNGTEKPKGGSKRFILKPIGVDDKARAQMMTLLPLSAGPKATASYLSTLNISSSNPYILQQYITGPEYCTHSLVVRGEVKAFVSCPSSDLLMHYAPLPADAPLNTKMLDFTKRVAEDGGEEFTGHLSFDFLVEGEGQDARLYPIECNPRAHTAVVLFQDTPVMAEAYLSCFESELTMRKPLVVPAQPAHSYYWIGHDLVTLLLIPALTLLFGEGSVEEVKSGLETLWEHLVHWRDGTYVAWDPVPFFVLYHVYWPSRFLESLVRGKEWSRINVSTTKMFAC
;
A
#
# COMPACT_ATOMS: atom_id res chain seq x y z
N MET A 1 -25.06 -12.35 35.79
CA MET A 1 -24.71 -12.25 34.36
C MET A 1 -25.34 -13.41 33.63
N THR A 2 -26.08 -13.13 32.57
CA THR A 2 -26.55 -14.11 31.61
C THR A 2 -25.33 -14.85 31.01
N LYS A 3 -25.46 -16.16 30.77
CA LYS A 3 -24.42 -16.94 30.08
C LYS A 3 -24.37 -16.46 28.62
N PHE A 4 -23.17 -16.26 28.07
CA PHE A 4 -23.00 -15.94 26.65
C PHE A 4 -23.48 -17.13 25.80
N ASP A 5 -24.28 -16.84 24.79
CA ASP A 5 -24.75 -17.84 23.83
C ASP A 5 -23.64 -18.17 22.83
N GLN A 6 -23.05 -19.36 22.95
CA GLN A 6 -21.93 -19.79 22.12
C GLN A 6 -22.30 -19.90 20.63
N ALA A 7 -23.59 -20.01 20.28
CA ALA A 7 -24.01 -19.99 18.87
C ALA A 7 -23.78 -18.62 18.20
N LYS A 8 -23.60 -17.56 19.01
CA LYS A 8 -23.32 -16.20 18.53
C LYS A 8 -21.84 -15.89 18.40
N ALA A 9 -20.98 -16.79 18.88
CA ALA A 9 -19.54 -16.57 18.91
C ALA A 9 -19.00 -16.36 17.48
N TYR A 10 -18.37 -15.22 17.25
CA TYR A 10 -17.58 -15.00 16.06
C TYR A 10 -16.40 -15.97 16.02
N ALA A 11 -15.83 -16.15 14.83
CA ALA A 11 -14.56 -16.82 14.64
C ALA A 11 -13.56 -16.26 15.65
N PRO A 12 -12.72 -17.12 16.25
CA PRO A 12 -11.73 -16.66 17.22
C PRO A 12 -10.88 -15.58 16.57
N GLN A 13 -10.55 -14.55 17.35
CA GLN A 13 -9.63 -13.50 16.90
C GLN A 13 -8.36 -14.18 16.41
N GLU A 14 -8.08 -14.05 15.11
CA GLU A 14 -6.82 -14.47 14.52
C GLU A 14 -5.74 -13.65 15.21
N GLU A 15 -4.86 -14.34 15.90
CA GLU A 15 -3.78 -13.68 16.57
C GLU A 15 -2.54 -13.91 15.69
N GLY A 16 -1.89 -12.85 15.24
CA GLY A 16 -0.63 -12.91 14.49
C GLY A 16 -0.72 -12.18 13.15
N THR A 17 -1.94 -12.06 12.66
CA THR A 17 -2.38 -11.20 11.56
C THR A 17 -2.95 -9.89 12.12
N GLY A 18 -2.80 -8.78 11.41
CA GLY A 18 -3.49 -7.56 11.81
C GLY A 18 -4.99 -7.87 11.82
N PHE A 19 -5.64 -7.92 12.98
CA PHE A 19 -7.07 -8.26 13.09
C PHE A 19 -8.02 -7.17 12.53
N PHE A 20 -7.43 -6.23 11.78
CA PHE A 20 -8.02 -5.23 10.91
C PHE A 20 -6.95 -4.60 10.02
N ASP A 21 -7.36 -4.02 8.88
CA ASP A 21 -6.52 -3.36 7.87
C ASP A 21 -5.56 -4.33 7.19
N ASP A 22 -6.00 -5.57 7.01
CA ASP A 22 -5.28 -6.63 6.31
C ASP A 22 -6.02 -7.10 5.04
N GLY A 23 -7.03 -6.33 4.63
CA GLY A 23 -7.90 -6.63 3.49
C GLY A 23 -9.21 -7.31 3.89
N ARG A 24 -9.38 -7.76 5.14
CA ARG A 24 -10.63 -8.42 5.59
C ARG A 24 -11.86 -7.54 5.49
N GLU A 25 -11.70 -6.22 5.58
CA GLU A 25 -12.81 -5.26 5.48
C GLU A 25 -13.37 -5.22 4.06
N ILE A 26 -12.48 -5.31 3.08
CA ILE A 26 -12.83 -5.40 1.66
C ILE A 26 -13.35 -6.81 1.33
N GLU A 27 -12.77 -7.87 1.90
CA GLU A 27 -13.31 -9.22 1.79
C GLU A 27 -14.73 -9.34 2.36
N LEU A 28 -15.00 -8.74 3.53
CA LEU A 28 -16.34 -8.66 4.12
C LEU A 28 -17.29 -7.96 3.15
N LEU A 29 -16.88 -6.83 2.58
CA LEU A 29 -17.69 -6.10 1.62
C LEU A 29 -18.02 -6.99 0.41
N HIS A 30 -17.03 -7.69 -0.16
CA HIS A 30 -17.26 -8.64 -1.23
C HIS A 30 -18.16 -9.80 -0.82
N PHE A 31 -17.99 -10.34 0.39
CA PHE A 31 -18.83 -11.41 0.92
C PHE A 31 -20.30 -10.99 0.99
N VAL A 32 -20.59 -9.83 1.58
CA VAL A 32 -21.96 -9.30 1.68
C VAL A 32 -22.55 -9.02 0.29
N TYR A 33 -21.78 -8.40 -0.62
CA TYR A 33 -22.27 -8.05 -1.96
C TYR A 33 -22.30 -9.22 -2.96
N SER A 34 -21.68 -10.36 -2.64
CA SER A 34 -21.82 -11.60 -3.40
C SER A 34 -22.76 -12.61 -2.75
N HIS A 35 -23.38 -12.24 -1.62
CA HIS A 35 -24.28 -13.11 -0.89
C HIS A 35 -25.48 -13.50 -1.79
N PRO A 36 -25.86 -14.79 -1.90
CA PRO A 36 -26.96 -15.24 -2.76
C PRO A 36 -28.29 -14.55 -2.47
N ASP A 37 -28.49 -14.09 -1.23
CA ASP A 37 -29.70 -13.40 -0.75
C ASP A 37 -29.59 -11.85 -0.78
N LEU A 38 -28.67 -11.28 -1.58
CA LEU A 38 -28.40 -9.83 -1.60
C LEU A 38 -29.66 -8.96 -1.79
N GLU A 39 -30.58 -9.39 -2.65
CA GLU A 39 -31.82 -8.65 -2.92
C GLU A 39 -32.69 -8.47 -1.68
N ASN A 40 -32.69 -9.48 -0.82
CA ASN A 40 -33.43 -9.48 0.43
C ASN A 40 -32.67 -8.74 1.55
N ILE A 41 -31.34 -8.68 1.47
CA ILE A 41 -30.47 -7.92 2.38
C ILE A 41 -30.65 -6.41 2.16
N ARG A 42 -30.81 -5.98 0.90
CA ARG A 42 -30.93 -4.57 0.53
C ARG A 42 -32.10 -3.88 1.22
N GLY A 43 -31.82 -2.74 1.84
CA GLY A 43 -32.80 -1.93 2.58
C GLY A 43 -33.18 -2.50 3.96
N SER A 44 -32.53 -3.58 4.41
CA SER A 44 -32.79 -4.20 5.70
C SER A 44 -31.56 -4.12 6.61
N PRO A 45 -31.53 -3.19 7.59
CA PRO A 45 -30.43 -3.11 8.56
C PRO A 45 -30.20 -4.44 9.28
N GLU A 46 -31.29 -5.13 9.66
CA GLU A 46 -31.23 -6.43 10.33
C GLU A 46 -30.51 -7.48 9.47
N LYS A 47 -30.85 -7.60 8.19
CA LYS A 47 -30.22 -8.60 7.32
C LYS A 47 -28.78 -8.23 6.92
N VAL A 48 -28.46 -6.94 6.82
CA VAL A 48 -27.07 -6.50 6.66
C VAL A 48 -26.24 -6.90 7.87
N LEU A 49 -26.75 -6.70 9.09
CA LEU A 49 -26.08 -7.16 10.31
C LEU A 49 -25.93 -8.68 10.34
N GLN A 50 -26.96 -9.44 9.95
CA GLN A 50 -26.88 -10.90 9.85
C GLN A 50 -25.80 -11.37 8.87
N ALA A 51 -25.65 -10.69 7.72
CA ALA A 51 -24.60 -11.02 6.76
C ALA A 51 -23.19 -10.69 7.28
N ILE A 52 -23.04 -9.59 8.03
CA ILE A 52 -21.77 -9.26 8.72
C ILE A 52 -21.49 -10.29 9.82
N ASP A 53 -22.50 -10.68 10.61
CA ASP A 53 -22.37 -11.72 11.62
C ASP A 53 -22.01 -13.07 10.99
N GLU A 54 -22.60 -13.42 9.85
CA GLU A 54 -22.27 -14.65 9.12
C GLU A 54 -20.80 -14.67 8.70
N TYR A 55 -20.29 -13.58 8.14
CA TYR A 55 -18.86 -13.45 7.84
C TYR A 55 -18.03 -13.56 9.13
N GLY A 56 -18.41 -12.82 10.16
CA GLY A 56 -17.75 -12.81 11.47
C GLY A 56 -17.67 -14.19 12.13
N ARG A 57 -18.68 -15.04 11.91
CA ARG A 57 -18.76 -16.42 12.43
C ARG A 57 -18.08 -17.46 11.54
N THR A 58 -18.14 -17.30 10.21
CA THR A 58 -17.76 -18.36 9.27
C THR A 58 -16.46 -18.11 8.50
N LYS A 59 -16.01 -16.86 8.40
CA LYS A 59 -14.85 -16.46 7.57
C LYS A 59 -13.69 -15.97 8.42
N LYS A 60 -13.84 -14.81 9.05
CA LYS A 60 -12.78 -14.13 9.79
C LYS A 60 -13.34 -13.32 10.94
N TYR A 61 -12.52 -13.14 11.98
CA TYR A 61 -12.88 -12.29 13.11
C TYR A 61 -13.06 -10.82 12.70
N LEU A 62 -14.02 -10.15 13.31
CA LEU A 62 -14.26 -8.71 13.23
C LEU A 62 -14.31 -8.12 14.65
N MET A 63 -13.73 -6.94 14.85
CA MET A 63 -13.68 -6.25 16.14
C MET A 63 -14.85 -5.30 16.41
N ASN A 64 -15.99 -5.57 15.80
CA ASN A 64 -17.21 -4.81 15.98
C ASN A 64 -17.84 -5.01 17.37
N VAL A 65 -18.78 -4.14 17.73
CA VAL A 65 -19.44 -4.16 19.05
C VAL A 65 -20.22 -5.46 19.34
N GLY A 66 -20.74 -6.12 18.29
CA GLY A 66 -21.51 -7.37 18.41
C GLY A 66 -22.86 -7.22 19.09
N GLU A 67 -23.62 -8.33 19.16
CA GLU A 67 -25.03 -8.32 19.56
C GLU A 67 -25.26 -7.91 21.03
N ASP A 68 -24.45 -8.40 21.98
CA ASP A 68 -24.69 -8.18 23.42
C ASP A 68 -24.36 -6.75 23.86
N LYS A 69 -23.19 -6.21 23.45
CA LYS A 69 -22.85 -4.79 23.71
C LYS A 69 -23.73 -3.87 22.87
N GLY A 70 -24.00 -4.23 21.62
CA GLY A 70 -24.86 -3.47 20.72
C GLY A 70 -26.24 -3.22 21.32
N ARG A 71 -26.86 -4.25 21.93
CA ARG A 71 -28.16 -4.11 22.61
C ARG A 71 -28.14 -3.05 23.72
N ILE A 72 -27.09 -3.01 24.53
CA ILE A 72 -26.98 -2.03 25.64
C ILE A 72 -27.02 -0.59 25.10
N VAL A 73 -26.30 -0.33 24.01
CA VAL A 73 -26.27 1.00 23.39
C VAL A 73 -27.60 1.28 22.68
N CYS A 74 -28.24 0.30 22.04
CA CYS A 74 -29.57 0.46 21.47
C CYS A 74 -30.64 0.80 22.52
N ASP A 75 -30.59 0.15 23.68
CA ASP A 75 -31.49 0.46 24.80
C ASP A 75 -31.27 1.90 25.29
N LEU A 76 -30.01 2.33 25.38
CA LEU A 76 -29.66 3.71 25.73
C LEU A 76 -30.15 4.71 24.68
N ILE A 77 -30.04 4.40 23.38
CA ILE A 77 -30.58 5.23 22.30
C ILE A 77 -32.11 5.34 22.41
N ALA A 78 -32.80 4.25 22.73
CA ALA A 78 -34.25 4.23 22.88
C ALA A 78 -34.73 5.04 24.11
N GLU A 79 -33.91 5.08 25.17
CA GLU A 79 -34.14 5.88 26.38
C GLU A 79 -33.89 7.37 26.13
N VAL A 80 -32.71 7.71 25.59
CA VAL A 80 -32.25 9.09 25.37
C VAL A 80 -32.99 9.77 24.22
N LYS A 81 -33.35 9.01 23.18
CA LYS A 81 -33.95 9.50 21.93
C LYS A 81 -33.18 10.68 21.32
N PRO A 82 -31.89 10.49 20.99
CA PRO A 82 -31.05 11.58 20.51
C PRO A 82 -31.56 12.10 19.16
N GLU A 83 -31.63 13.43 19.01
CA GLU A 83 -31.87 14.07 17.72
C GLU A 83 -30.60 13.98 16.85
N VAL A 84 -29.44 14.21 17.48
CA VAL A 84 -28.10 14.08 16.90
C VAL A 84 -27.23 13.16 17.74
N MET A 85 -26.77 12.08 17.11
CA MET A 85 -25.79 11.15 17.70
C MET A 85 -24.46 11.22 16.93
N VAL A 86 -23.34 11.12 17.65
CA VAL A 86 -22.00 11.08 17.05
C VAL A 86 -21.25 9.84 17.52
N GLU A 87 -20.72 9.07 16.59
CA GLU A 87 -19.79 7.98 16.83
C GLU A 87 -18.39 8.38 16.38
N LEU A 88 -17.41 8.11 17.24
CA LEU A 88 -16.01 8.15 16.87
C LEU A 88 -15.51 6.73 16.70
N GLY A 89 -15.15 6.38 15.45
CA GLY A 89 -14.62 5.08 15.03
C GLY A 89 -15.71 4.13 14.56
N GLY A 90 -15.75 3.84 13.25
CA GLY A 90 -16.82 3.02 12.65
C GLY A 90 -16.35 1.69 12.08
N TYR A 91 -15.04 1.53 11.79
CA TYR A 91 -14.44 0.30 11.27
C TYR A 91 -15.18 -0.26 10.03
N VAL A 92 -15.84 -1.43 10.13
CA VAL A 92 -16.63 -2.02 9.02
C VAL A 92 -18.09 -1.57 9.01
N GLY A 93 -18.51 -0.72 9.95
CA GLY A 93 -19.85 -0.09 9.93
C GLY A 93 -20.95 -0.90 10.61
N TYR A 94 -20.62 -1.96 11.35
CA TYR A 94 -21.61 -2.75 12.10
C TYR A 94 -22.38 -1.89 13.12
N SER A 95 -21.66 -1.14 13.96
CA SER A 95 -22.27 -0.18 14.90
C SER A 95 -23.04 0.91 14.15
N CYS A 96 -22.53 1.36 13.00
CA CYS A 96 -23.22 2.37 12.22
C CYS A 96 -24.60 1.91 11.71
N VAL A 97 -24.70 0.66 11.24
CA VAL A 97 -25.97 0.07 10.79
C VAL A 97 -26.89 -0.17 11.99
N LEU A 98 -26.37 -0.75 13.07
CA LEU A 98 -27.15 -1.09 14.25
C LEU A 98 -27.70 0.16 14.96
N PHE A 99 -26.84 1.13 15.26
CA PHE A 99 -27.21 2.35 15.96
C PHE A 99 -27.95 3.32 15.05
N GLY A 100 -27.60 3.37 13.76
CA GLY A 100 -28.35 4.17 12.78
C GLY A 100 -29.82 3.77 12.71
N ASP A 101 -30.13 2.46 12.70
CA ASP A 101 -31.50 1.97 12.75
C ASP A 101 -32.19 2.28 14.09
N ALA A 102 -31.47 2.16 15.21
CA ALA A 102 -32.00 2.50 16.54
C ALA A 102 -32.31 4.01 16.67
N VAL A 103 -31.42 4.89 16.22
CA VAL A 103 -31.62 6.35 16.20
C VAL A 103 -32.82 6.70 15.34
N ARG A 104 -32.94 6.11 14.14
CA ARG A 104 -34.10 6.30 13.27
C ARG A 104 -35.40 5.89 13.95
N LYS A 105 -35.44 4.71 14.60
CA LYS A 105 -36.61 4.23 15.36
C LYS A 105 -36.96 5.12 16.56
N ALA A 106 -35.95 5.73 17.17
CA ALA A 106 -36.13 6.67 18.28
C ALA A 106 -36.59 8.07 17.82
N GLY A 107 -36.65 8.32 16.50
CA GLY A 107 -37.06 9.61 15.91
C GLY A 107 -35.91 10.60 15.70
N GLY A 108 -34.65 10.15 15.82
CA GLY A 108 -33.47 10.99 15.60
C GLY A 108 -33.29 11.37 14.13
N GLN A 109 -32.68 12.54 13.89
CA GLN A 109 -32.54 13.12 12.56
C GLN A 109 -31.16 12.90 11.94
N ARG A 110 -30.14 12.71 12.77
CA ARG A 110 -28.76 12.62 12.29
C ARG A 110 -27.88 11.75 13.16
N TYR A 111 -27.12 10.90 12.50
CA TYR A 111 -26.05 10.11 13.09
C TYR A 111 -24.75 10.34 12.33
N TYR A 112 -23.74 10.93 12.96
CA TYR A 112 -22.42 11.13 12.35
C TYR A 112 -21.46 10.04 12.81
N SER A 113 -20.83 9.30 11.88
CA SER A 113 -19.76 8.36 12.20
C SER A 113 -18.44 8.91 11.65
N LEU A 114 -17.48 9.17 12.52
CA LEU A 114 -16.20 9.79 12.18
C LEU A 114 -15.15 8.69 12.06
N GLU A 115 -14.71 8.41 10.84
CA GLU A 115 -13.76 7.33 10.54
C GLU A 115 -12.50 7.91 9.89
N MET A 116 -11.35 7.60 10.47
CA MET A 116 -10.08 8.17 10.01
C MET A 116 -9.56 7.47 8.76
N ASN A 117 -9.75 6.14 8.67
CA ASN A 117 -9.28 5.38 7.51
C ASN A 117 -10.28 5.56 6.34
N PRO A 118 -9.86 6.13 5.21
CA PRO A 118 -10.76 6.31 4.07
C PRO A 118 -11.27 4.99 3.46
N GLU A 119 -10.52 3.89 3.54
CA GLU A 119 -10.95 2.56 3.07
C GLU A 119 -11.96 1.93 4.03
N PHE A 120 -11.86 2.19 5.34
CA PHE A 120 -12.87 1.70 6.28
C PHE A 120 -14.15 2.50 6.17
N ALA A 121 -14.02 3.82 6.11
CA ALA A 121 -15.12 4.70 5.75
C ALA A 121 -15.79 4.25 4.45
N ALA A 122 -15.01 3.65 3.55
CA ALA A 122 -15.52 3.06 2.33
C ALA A 122 -16.51 1.94 2.52
N VAL A 123 -16.07 0.97 3.32
CA VAL A 123 -16.86 -0.18 3.70
C VAL A 123 -18.10 0.26 4.50
N ILE A 124 -17.95 1.16 5.47
CA ILE A 124 -19.07 1.68 6.28
C ILE A 124 -20.15 2.27 5.39
N MET A 125 -19.78 3.19 4.50
CA MET A 125 -20.76 3.89 3.67
C MET A 125 -21.44 2.96 2.67
N SER A 126 -20.72 1.95 2.17
CA SER A 126 -21.32 0.93 1.30
C SER A 126 -22.31 0.03 2.04
N LEU A 127 -22.05 -0.32 3.30
CA LEU A 127 -22.94 -1.17 4.11
C LEU A 127 -24.11 -0.39 4.72
N VAL A 128 -23.90 0.88 5.10
CA VAL A 128 -24.97 1.82 5.52
C VAL A 128 -25.93 2.08 4.37
N ASP A 129 -25.42 2.25 3.15
CA ASP A 129 -26.26 2.42 1.97
C ASP A 129 -27.04 1.15 1.65
N LEU A 130 -26.39 -0.02 1.72
CA LEU A 130 -27.05 -1.30 1.56
C LEU A 130 -28.16 -1.51 2.61
N ALA A 131 -27.97 -1.04 3.84
CA ALA A 131 -28.96 -1.10 4.92
C ALA A 131 -30.12 -0.10 4.74
N GLY A 132 -30.05 0.83 3.79
CA GLY A 132 -31.06 1.88 3.61
C GLY A 132 -31.08 2.90 4.74
N LEU A 133 -29.91 3.27 5.25
CA LEU A 133 -29.71 4.21 6.36
C LEU A 133 -28.97 5.50 5.96
N SER A 134 -28.69 5.67 4.66
CA SER A 134 -27.95 6.82 4.09
C SER A 134 -28.57 8.19 4.38
N ASP A 135 -29.85 8.27 4.74
CA ASP A 135 -30.58 9.47 5.11
C ASP A 135 -30.26 9.94 6.53
N VAL A 136 -30.16 9.00 7.47
CA VAL A 136 -29.87 9.26 8.89
C VAL A 136 -28.37 9.24 9.18
N VAL A 137 -27.63 8.28 8.61
CA VAL A 137 -26.21 8.04 8.90
C VAL A 137 -25.31 8.78 7.91
N LYS A 138 -24.40 9.61 8.42
CA LYS A 138 -23.39 10.34 7.64
C LYS A 138 -22.01 9.98 8.15
N VAL A 139 -21.20 9.38 7.29
CA VAL A 139 -19.80 9.09 7.60
C VAL A 139 -18.94 10.27 7.18
N VAL A 140 -18.00 10.67 8.04
CA VAL A 140 -17.10 11.80 7.82
C VAL A 140 -15.67 11.28 7.91
N VAL A 141 -14.88 11.47 6.85
CA VAL A 141 -13.50 10.96 6.84
C VAL A 141 -12.53 11.98 7.39
N GLY A 142 -11.53 11.46 8.09
CA GLY A 142 -10.46 12.23 8.70
C GLY A 142 -10.39 11.98 10.20
N SER A 143 -9.35 12.51 10.83
CA SER A 143 -9.19 12.39 12.29
C SER A 143 -10.41 12.97 13.01
N SER A 144 -10.77 12.37 14.14
CA SER A 144 -11.97 12.73 14.91
C SER A 144 -11.98 14.21 15.28
N ASP A 145 -10.86 14.75 15.75
CA ASP A 145 -10.70 16.16 16.10
C ASP A 145 -10.92 17.12 14.91
N ALA A 146 -10.28 16.85 13.76
CA ALA A 146 -10.43 17.65 12.55
C ALA A 146 -11.85 17.58 11.99
N SER A 147 -12.49 16.40 12.07
CA SER A 147 -13.86 16.18 11.64
C SER A 147 -14.87 16.89 12.55
N ILE A 148 -14.69 16.83 13.87
CA ILE A 148 -15.50 17.57 14.85
C ILE A 148 -15.39 19.08 14.58
N ALA A 149 -14.16 19.60 14.49
CA ALA A 149 -13.91 21.02 14.26
C ALA A 149 -14.52 21.51 12.93
N ARG A 150 -14.41 20.71 11.87
CA ARG A 150 -14.99 21.00 10.55
C ARG A 150 -16.51 21.04 10.58
N LEU A 151 -17.16 20.03 11.17
CA LEU A 151 -18.62 19.98 11.27
C LEU A 151 -19.18 21.14 12.10
N HIS A 152 -18.50 21.49 13.20
CA HIS A 152 -18.86 22.65 14.02
C HIS A 152 -18.67 23.97 13.25
N ALA A 153 -17.52 24.17 12.60
CA ALA A 153 -17.24 25.40 11.83
C ALA A 153 -18.21 25.60 10.66
N GLN A 154 -18.71 24.51 10.06
CA GLN A 154 -19.73 24.54 9.01
C GLN A 154 -21.17 24.74 9.55
N GLY A 155 -21.35 24.76 10.87
CA GLY A 155 -22.66 24.87 11.51
C GLY A 155 -23.54 23.62 11.35
N LEU A 156 -22.95 22.49 10.91
CA LEU A 156 -23.64 21.22 10.71
C LEU A 156 -23.79 20.43 12.01
N LEU A 157 -22.83 20.57 12.93
CA LEU A 157 -22.88 19.98 14.26
C LEU A 157 -22.91 21.10 15.29
N LYS A 158 -24.04 21.23 15.99
CA LYS A 158 -24.27 22.29 16.99
C LYS A 158 -24.37 21.74 18.40
N HIS A 159 -24.84 20.51 18.53
CA HIS A 159 -25.02 19.82 19.79
C HIS A 159 -24.92 18.30 19.55
N ILE A 160 -24.50 17.55 20.57
CA ILE A 160 -24.44 16.10 20.57
C ILE A 160 -25.29 15.60 21.75
N ASP A 161 -26.42 14.96 21.44
CA ASP A 161 -27.30 14.38 22.46
C ASP A 161 -26.72 13.06 22.99
N LEU A 162 -26.14 12.25 22.10
CA LEU A 162 -25.48 10.99 22.46
C LEU A 162 -24.17 10.84 21.69
N MET A 163 -23.07 10.60 22.42
CA MET A 163 -21.75 10.36 21.85
C MET A 163 -21.28 8.93 22.14
N PHE A 164 -21.00 8.15 21.12
CA PHE A 164 -20.38 6.82 21.23
C PHE A 164 -18.89 6.89 20.94
N LEU A 165 -18.04 6.37 21.84
CA LEU A 165 -16.59 6.37 21.69
C LEU A 165 -16.06 4.93 21.56
N ASP A 166 -15.64 4.55 20.35
CA ASP A 166 -14.91 3.29 20.09
C ASP A 166 -13.76 3.43 19.06
N HIS A 167 -13.10 4.59 19.03
CA HIS A 167 -11.98 4.87 18.12
C HIS A 167 -10.62 4.67 18.79
N TYR A 168 -9.62 5.44 18.36
CA TYR A 168 -8.29 5.49 18.96
C TYR A 168 -8.32 5.94 20.43
N LYS A 169 -8.03 5.00 21.34
CA LYS A 169 -8.21 5.13 22.81
C LYS A 169 -7.55 6.40 23.40
N PRO A 170 -6.32 6.81 23.00
CA PRO A 170 -5.72 8.06 23.45
C PRO A 170 -6.51 9.32 23.16
N ALA A 171 -7.27 9.36 22.07
CA ALA A 171 -8.00 10.55 21.65
C ALA A 171 -9.31 10.77 22.43
N TYR A 172 -9.83 9.77 23.18
CA TYR A 172 -11.13 9.89 23.89
C TYR A 172 -11.20 11.14 24.78
N THR A 173 -10.14 11.41 25.55
CA THR A 173 -10.14 12.55 26.48
C THR A 173 -9.97 13.87 25.74
N THR A 174 -9.12 13.91 24.71
CA THR A 174 -8.85 15.14 23.96
C THR A 174 -10.03 15.51 23.07
N ASP A 175 -10.72 14.54 22.49
CA ASP A 175 -11.89 14.77 21.65
C ASP A 175 -13.09 15.17 22.48
N LEU A 176 -13.27 14.56 23.67
CA LEU A 176 -14.27 15.03 24.61
C LEU A 176 -14.02 16.49 24.99
N LYS A 177 -12.79 16.84 25.37
CA LYS A 177 -12.43 18.23 25.70
C LYS A 177 -12.69 19.19 24.55
N LEU A 178 -12.34 18.81 23.32
CA LEU A 178 -12.65 19.61 22.14
C LEU A 178 -14.16 19.84 22.00
N CYS A 179 -14.97 18.79 22.15
CA CYS A 179 -16.43 18.92 22.11
C CYS A 179 -16.98 19.80 23.24
N GLU A 180 -16.41 19.75 24.45
CA GLU A 180 -16.79 20.62 25.57
C GLU A 180 -16.43 22.10 25.30
N GLU A 181 -15.24 22.36 24.76
CA GLU A 181 -14.77 23.70 24.41
C GLU A 181 -15.62 24.32 23.29
N LEU A 182 -15.96 23.51 22.28
CA LEU A 182 -16.84 23.91 21.18
C LEU A 182 -18.33 23.93 21.57
N GLN A 183 -18.67 23.70 22.85
CA GLN A 183 -20.03 23.65 23.36
C GLN A 183 -20.95 22.62 22.67
N LEU A 184 -20.36 21.61 22.04
CA LEU A 184 -21.09 20.49 21.44
C LEU A 184 -21.62 19.53 22.50
N ILE A 185 -20.91 19.41 23.63
CA ILE A 185 -21.33 18.64 24.81
C ILE A 185 -21.76 19.63 25.90
N THR A 186 -23.00 19.48 26.36
CA THR A 186 -23.61 20.33 27.40
C THR A 186 -24.31 19.48 28.45
N PRO A 187 -24.77 20.05 29.58
CA PRO A 187 -25.63 19.30 30.50
C PRO A 187 -26.83 18.71 29.76
N GLY A 188 -27.04 17.40 29.91
CA GLY A 188 -28.02 16.62 29.15
C GLY A 188 -27.42 15.70 28.09
N SER A 189 -26.21 15.97 27.57
CA SER A 189 -25.51 15.07 26.66
C SER A 189 -25.13 13.75 27.35
N VAL A 190 -25.33 12.63 26.65
CA VAL A 190 -25.03 11.27 27.13
C VAL A 190 -23.82 10.70 26.40
N LEU A 191 -22.93 10.03 27.14
CA LEU A 191 -21.72 9.44 26.57
C LEU A 191 -21.68 7.93 26.83
N ALA A 192 -21.47 7.16 25.76
CA ALA A 192 -21.25 5.72 25.81
C ALA A 192 -19.83 5.40 25.31
N ALA A 193 -18.93 5.01 26.21
CA ALA A 193 -17.54 4.73 25.88
C ALA A 193 -17.25 3.23 25.96
N ASP A 194 -16.98 2.58 24.82
CA ASP A 194 -16.61 1.17 24.80
C ASP A 194 -15.16 0.96 25.26
N ASN A 195 -14.84 -0.27 25.66
CA ASN A 195 -13.47 -0.71 25.90
C ASN A 195 -12.72 0.02 27.05
N VAL A 196 -13.44 0.71 27.94
CA VAL A 196 -12.87 1.47 29.08
C VAL A 196 -12.29 0.59 30.20
N ILE A 197 -12.61 -0.71 30.23
CA ILE A 197 -12.05 -1.70 31.17
C ILE A 197 -10.92 -2.53 30.52
N LYS A 198 -11.14 -3.02 29.30
CA LYS A 198 -10.19 -3.81 28.51
C LYS A 198 -10.36 -3.41 27.03
N PRO A 199 -9.30 -3.00 26.30
CA PRO A 199 -7.93 -2.76 26.76
C PRO A 199 -7.80 -1.74 27.91
N GLY A 200 -8.73 -0.79 28.06
CA GLY A 200 -8.80 0.16 29.18
C GLY A 200 -8.48 1.60 28.79
N ASN A 201 -9.12 2.57 29.44
CA ASN A 201 -8.85 4.01 29.24
C ASN A 201 -8.86 4.81 30.56
N PRO A 202 -7.81 4.67 31.41
CA PRO A 202 -7.75 5.37 32.69
C PRO A 202 -7.80 6.91 32.59
N PRO A 203 -7.10 7.58 31.63
CA PRO A 203 -7.18 9.04 31.50
C PRO A 203 -8.59 9.56 31.26
N TYR A 204 -9.36 8.87 30.39
CA TYR A 204 -10.75 9.22 30.13
C TYR A 204 -11.60 9.07 31.40
N LEU A 205 -11.48 7.92 32.09
CA LEU A 205 -12.23 7.67 33.32
C LEU A 205 -11.88 8.64 34.45
N GLU A 206 -10.59 8.98 34.61
CA GLU A 206 -10.13 10.00 35.56
C GLU A 206 -10.69 11.37 35.24
N TYR A 207 -10.78 11.73 33.96
CA TYR A 207 -11.32 13.02 33.54
C TYR A 207 -12.82 13.09 33.80
N VAL A 208 -13.62 12.14 33.30
CA VAL A 208 -15.09 12.21 33.43
C VAL A 208 -15.55 12.08 34.89
N ARG A 209 -14.81 11.36 35.74
CA ARG A 209 -15.13 11.19 37.17
C ARG A 209 -14.47 12.21 38.10
N GLY A 210 -13.61 13.09 37.58
CA GLY A 210 -12.90 14.09 38.39
C GLY A 210 -13.80 15.26 38.80
N SER A 211 -13.54 15.83 39.97
CA SER A 211 -14.25 17.04 40.44
C SER A 211 -13.87 18.29 39.61
N VAL A 212 -14.67 19.36 39.72
CA VAL A 212 -14.37 20.65 39.06
C VAL A 212 -13.01 21.18 39.52
N GLU A 213 -12.70 21.10 40.81
CA GLU A 213 -11.41 21.53 41.38
C GLU A 213 -10.25 20.70 40.83
N GLU A 214 -10.42 19.38 40.71
CA GLU A 214 -9.40 18.48 40.16
C GLU A 214 -9.13 18.74 38.68
N LYS A 215 -10.19 18.95 37.89
CA LYS A 215 -10.08 19.35 36.47
C LYS A 215 -9.38 20.69 36.34
N ARG A 216 -9.75 21.68 37.14
CA ARG A 216 -9.14 23.02 37.13
C ARG A 216 -7.66 23.00 37.51
N ARG A 217 -7.27 22.21 38.51
CA ARG A 217 -5.87 22.04 38.92
C ARG A 217 -5.00 21.41 37.82
N LYS A 218 -5.61 20.62 36.93
CA LYS A 218 -4.94 19.95 35.80
C LYS A 218 -5.05 20.74 34.47
N LEU A 219 -5.67 21.92 34.45
CA LEU A 219 -5.72 22.78 33.25
C LEU A 219 -4.31 23.14 32.78
N GLY A 220 -4.00 22.92 31.50
CA GLY A 220 -2.67 23.15 30.92
C GLY A 220 -1.65 22.01 31.10
N ALA A 221 -1.97 20.95 31.84
CA ALA A 221 -1.13 19.76 31.90
C ALA A 221 -1.33 18.89 30.65
N VAL A 222 -0.25 18.67 29.88
CA VAL A 222 -0.26 17.77 28.71
C VAL A 222 -0.55 16.34 29.16
N VAL A 223 -1.57 15.70 28.57
CA VAL A 223 -1.88 14.29 28.80
C VAL A 223 -0.70 13.46 28.28
N LYS A 224 0.13 12.91 29.16
CA LYS A 224 1.20 11.99 28.77
C LYS A 224 0.57 10.66 28.36
N SER A 225 0.88 10.17 27.14
CA SER A 225 0.43 8.89 26.59
C SER A 225 0.83 7.64 27.41
N GLN A 226 1.66 7.82 28.44
CA GLN A 226 2.26 6.75 29.27
C GLN A 226 1.27 6.02 30.21
N SER A 227 0.04 6.50 30.41
CA SER A 227 -0.96 5.89 31.32
C SER A 227 -2.00 5.00 30.62
N LEU A 228 -1.88 4.78 29.30
CA LEU A 228 -2.77 3.93 28.51
C LEU A 228 -2.12 2.56 28.23
N PRO A 229 -2.91 1.50 27.96
CA PRO A 229 -2.36 0.22 27.55
C PRO A 229 -1.57 0.36 26.24
N GLY A 230 -0.24 0.26 26.30
CA GLY A 230 0.66 0.58 25.19
C GLY A 230 0.37 -0.17 23.88
N LYS A 231 -0.27 -1.35 23.93
CA LYS A 231 -0.62 -2.12 22.72
C LYS A 231 -1.58 -1.36 21.78
N THR A 232 -2.62 -0.73 22.32
CA THR A 232 -3.64 -0.02 21.51
C THR A 232 -3.11 1.32 21.00
N VAL A 233 -2.29 1.99 21.80
CA VAL A 233 -1.62 3.25 21.44
C VAL A 233 -0.63 3.03 20.30
N ASN A 234 0.22 2.00 20.44
CA ASN A 234 1.25 1.68 19.47
C ASN A 234 0.64 1.24 18.14
N GLN A 235 -0.42 0.40 18.12
CA GLN A 235 -1.00 -0.16 16.88
C GLN A 235 -1.51 0.88 15.88
N TYR A 236 -2.13 1.97 16.35
CA TYR A 236 -2.55 3.09 15.50
C TYR A 236 -1.40 4.08 15.22
N GLN A 237 -0.46 4.27 16.16
CA GLN A 237 0.75 5.09 15.93
C GLN A 237 1.66 4.51 14.85
N LYS A 238 1.72 3.18 14.69
CA LYS A 238 2.44 2.57 13.56
C LYS A 238 1.85 3.12 12.25
N ARG A 239 0.53 3.03 12.09
CA ARG A 239 -0.18 3.19 10.80
C ARG A 239 -0.47 4.63 10.36
N TYR A 240 -0.43 5.60 11.28
CA TYR A 240 -0.76 7.01 10.97
C TYR A 240 0.32 7.99 11.48
N GLY A 241 1.46 7.49 11.97
CA GLY A 241 2.52 8.29 12.58
C GLY A 241 2.18 8.87 13.97
N GLU A 242 3.01 9.81 14.45
CA GLU A 242 2.72 10.56 15.68
C GLU A 242 1.51 11.48 15.48
N MET A 243 0.35 11.04 15.96
CA MET A 243 -0.84 11.89 15.98
C MET A 243 -0.64 13.09 16.93
N LYS A 244 -0.75 14.30 16.37
CA LYS A 244 -0.84 15.52 17.17
C LYS A 244 -2.26 15.66 17.67
N PHE A 245 -2.48 15.36 18.94
CA PHE A 245 -3.79 15.60 19.56
C PHE A 245 -4.06 17.10 19.67
N ASN A 246 -5.33 17.46 19.55
CA ASN A 246 -5.78 18.79 19.90
C ASN A 246 -5.41 19.12 21.36
N GLN A 247 -5.10 20.39 21.62
CA GLN A 247 -4.70 20.87 22.95
C GLN A 247 -5.88 21.54 23.67
N SER A 248 -7.11 21.15 23.33
CA SER A 248 -8.31 21.73 23.94
C SER A 248 -8.24 21.62 25.46
N PRO A 249 -8.41 22.72 26.21
CA PRO A 249 -8.47 22.66 27.67
C PRO A 249 -9.73 21.94 28.17
N GLY A 250 -10.77 21.81 27.34
CA GLY A 250 -12.10 21.34 27.73
C GLY A 250 -12.87 22.34 28.59
N ASN A 251 -14.01 21.91 29.11
CA ASN A 251 -14.81 22.68 30.06
C ASN A 251 -14.77 22.03 31.45
N PRO A 252 -13.92 22.53 32.37
CA PRO A 252 -13.74 21.93 33.69
C PRO A 252 -14.98 22.04 34.59
N ASN A 253 -15.99 22.82 34.20
CA ASN A 253 -17.23 23.00 34.97
C ASN A 253 -18.29 21.93 34.69
N LEU A 254 -18.10 21.10 33.66
CA LEU A 254 -18.99 19.99 33.38
C LEU A 254 -18.69 18.83 34.33
N VAL A 255 -19.75 18.27 34.93
CA VAL A 255 -19.68 17.13 35.83
C VAL A 255 -20.46 15.98 35.18
N TYR A 256 -19.84 14.81 35.08
CA TYR A 256 -20.47 13.64 34.47
C TYR A 256 -20.91 12.66 35.55
N GLU A 257 -22.16 12.21 35.45
CA GLU A 257 -22.62 11.02 36.17
C GLU A 257 -22.22 9.79 35.35
N SER A 258 -21.50 8.85 35.96
CA SER A 258 -20.96 7.69 35.23
C SER A 258 -21.40 6.38 35.87
N GLN A 259 -21.88 5.46 35.04
CA GLN A 259 -22.14 4.07 35.40
C GLN A 259 -21.26 3.14 34.56
N LEU A 260 -20.84 2.01 35.14
CA LEU A 260 -20.11 0.98 34.43
C LEU A 260 -21.05 -0.18 34.12
N VAL A 261 -21.20 -0.52 32.84
CA VAL A 261 -22.02 -1.66 32.38
C VAL A 261 -21.08 -2.73 31.84
N HIS A 262 -21.25 -3.97 32.29
CA HIS A 262 -20.44 -5.10 31.85
C HIS A 262 -21.14 -5.90 30.75
N SER A 263 -20.39 -6.33 29.75
CA SER A 263 -20.88 -7.14 28.63
C SER A 263 -19.82 -8.12 28.13
N PHE A 264 -20.08 -8.77 27.00
CA PHE A 264 -19.21 -9.71 26.30
C PHE A 264 -18.72 -9.14 24.97
N GLU A 265 -17.51 -9.53 24.58
CA GLU A 265 -17.04 -9.36 23.19
C GLU A 265 -17.81 -10.29 22.24
N PRO A 266 -17.81 -10.03 20.91
CA PRO A 266 -18.46 -10.91 19.93
C PRO A 266 -17.97 -12.37 19.95
N THR A 267 -16.77 -12.61 20.49
CA THR A 267 -16.19 -13.95 20.70
C THR A 267 -16.64 -14.62 22.00
N GLY A 268 -17.47 -13.96 22.80
CA GLY A 268 -17.96 -14.48 24.10
C GLY A 268 -17.02 -14.23 25.29
N VAL A 269 -15.93 -13.48 25.10
CA VAL A 269 -14.99 -13.13 26.18
C VAL A 269 -15.62 -12.08 27.11
N PRO A 270 -15.69 -12.30 28.44
CA PRO A 270 -16.23 -11.31 29.37
C PRO A 270 -15.30 -10.09 29.51
N ALA A 271 -15.88 -8.88 29.54
CA ALA A 271 -15.15 -7.63 29.81
C ALA A 271 -14.82 -7.45 31.31
N ARG A 272 -13.95 -8.28 31.91
CA ARG A 272 -13.51 -8.18 33.33
C ARG A 272 -11.98 -8.27 33.52
N ARG A 273 -11.46 -7.54 34.53
CA ARG A 273 -10.07 -7.63 35.03
C ARG A 273 -9.85 -8.96 35.79
N ARG A 274 -8.81 -9.72 35.44
CA ARG A 274 -8.30 -10.85 36.26
C ARG A 274 -7.44 -10.25 37.39
N ASN A 275 -7.84 -10.38 38.65
CA ASN A 275 -7.01 -10.00 39.79
C ASN A 275 -5.84 -10.98 39.94
N SER A 276 -4.62 -10.44 40.01
CA SER A 276 -3.42 -11.16 40.40
C SER A 276 -3.32 -11.20 41.93
N SER A 277 -3.59 -12.36 42.53
CA SER A 277 -3.09 -12.70 43.87
C SER A 277 -2.26 -13.97 43.76
N ARG A 278 -0.95 -13.84 44.00
CA ARG A 278 -0.04 -14.96 44.20
C ARG A 278 -0.40 -15.64 45.52
N THR A 279 -0.68 -16.93 45.47
CA THR A 279 -0.28 -17.88 46.51
C THR A 279 0.37 -19.06 45.81
N ALA A 280 1.66 -19.21 46.05
CA ALA A 280 2.41 -20.41 45.74
C ALA A 280 1.80 -21.58 46.54
N VAL A 281 1.41 -22.64 45.83
CA VAL A 281 1.40 -24.06 46.24
C VAL A 281 0.81 -24.81 45.04
N GLY A 282 1.51 -25.83 44.55
CA GLY A 282 0.94 -26.77 43.56
C GLY A 282 1.66 -26.86 42.22
N MET A 283 2.99 -26.98 42.23
CA MET A 283 3.71 -27.55 41.09
C MET A 283 3.38 -29.05 41.03
N LYS A 284 2.36 -29.43 40.24
CA LYS A 284 2.06 -30.76 39.66
C LYS A 284 0.55 -30.93 39.49
N ALA A 285 0.06 -30.63 38.28
CA ALA A 285 -1.03 -31.32 37.56
C ALA A 285 -1.72 -30.32 36.62
N MET A 286 -1.33 -30.32 35.34
CA MET A 286 -2.18 -30.06 34.17
C MET A 286 -1.29 -29.88 32.93
N PHE A 287 -0.86 -31.02 32.39
CA PHE A 287 -0.97 -31.20 30.94
C PHE A 287 -2.47 -31.25 30.65
N THR A 288 -3.01 -30.23 29.96
CA THR A 288 -3.95 -30.36 28.82
C THR A 288 -4.59 -29.01 28.46
N SER A 289 -4.33 -28.59 27.22
CA SER A 289 -5.14 -27.73 26.33
C SER A 289 -5.58 -26.34 26.80
N GLY A 290 -4.92 -25.31 26.25
CA GLY A 290 -5.40 -23.93 26.21
C GLY A 290 -4.36 -23.01 25.60
N HIS A 291 -4.40 -22.77 24.29
CA HIS A 291 -3.59 -21.74 23.62
C HIS A 291 -4.51 -20.84 22.79
N LEU A 292 -4.65 -19.59 23.27
CA LEU A 292 -4.99 -18.42 22.46
C LEU A 292 -3.72 -18.07 21.64
N PRO A 293 -3.77 -18.01 20.30
CA PRO A 293 -2.63 -17.62 19.44
C PRO A 293 -1.95 -16.21 19.57
N THR A 294 -1.84 -15.50 20.70
CA THR A 294 -1.08 -14.22 20.89
C THR A 294 -0.29 -13.65 19.69
N MET A 295 -0.72 -12.54 19.06
CA MET A 295 -0.09 -11.94 17.85
C MET A 295 1.38 -12.30 17.73
N ALA A 296 1.66 -13.31 16.90
CA ALA A 296 2.82 -14.15 17.05
C ALA A 296 4.04 -13.27 17.22
N ILE A 297 4.82 -13.52 18.27
CA ILE A 297 5.78 -12.55 18.83
C ILE A 297 6.65 -11.94 17.73
N PHE A 298 6.97 -12.72 16.70
CA PHE A 298 7.78 -12.37 15.55
C PHE A 298 7.19 -11.35 14.56
N HIS A 299 5.88 -11.03 14.60
CA HIS A 299 5.26 -9.99 13.76
C HIS A 299 5.30 -8.59 14.38
N ARG A 300 5.55 -8.49 15.70
CA ARG A 300 5.67 -7.19 16.39
C ARG A 300 6.94 -6.46 15.93
N HIS A 301 6.90 -5.13 15.92
CA HIS A 301 8.00 -4.30 15.38
C HIS A 301 9.37 -4.64 15.98
N GLU A 302 9.53 -4.65 17.31
CA GLU A 302 10.85 -4.91 17.91
C GLU A 302 11.32 -6.36 17.65
N PRO A 303 10.53 -7.41 17.97
CA PRO A 303 10.93 -8.79 17.68
C PRO A 303 11.16 -9.06 16.19
N LYS A 304 10.33 -8.49 15.29
CA LYS A 304 10.48 -8.61 13.84
C LYS A 304 11.83 -8.09 13.37
N ASN A 305 12.21 -6.88 13.79
CA ASN A 305 13.52 -6.30 13.46
C ASN A 305 14.67 -7.11 14.11
N ILE A 306 14.54 -7.52 15.37
CA ILE A 306 15.55 -8.33 16.06
C ILE A 306 15.73 -9.69 15.36
N LEU A 307 14.65 -10.38 15.01
CA LEU A 307 14.70 -11.67 14.32
C LEU A 307 15.33 -11.54 12.93
N LEU A 308 15.06 -10.47 12.19
CA LEU A 308 15.68 -10.23 10.89
C LEU A 308 17.19 -9.91 11.02
N ILE A 309 17.60 -9.21 12.07
CA ILE A 309 19.04 -9.01 12.39
C ILE A 309 19.68 -10.34 12.79
N LEU A 310 19.02 -11.14 13.63
CA LEU A 310 19.50 -12.47 14.03
C LEU A 310 19.59 -13.41 12.83
N LEU A 311 18.62 -13.38 11.92
CA LEU A 311 18.66 -14.12 10.67
C LEU A 311 19.90 -13.77 9.86
N SER A 312 20.22 -12.48 9.76
CA SER A 312 21.46 -12.03 9.12
C SER A 312 22.71 -12.61 9.80
N VAL A 313 22.78 -12.63 11.13
CA VAL A 313 23.90 -13.23 11.87
C VAL A 313 23.98 -14.75 11.66
N LEU A 314 22.84 -15.45 11.67
CA LEU A 314 22.76 -16.89 11.48
C LEU A 314 23.15 -17.31 10.05
N CYS A 315 22.75 -16.55 9.04
CA CYS A 315 23.10 -16.80 7.65
C CYS A 315 24.50 -16.29 7.27
N LEU A 316 25.16 -15.50 8.14
CA LEU A 316 26.47 -14.90 7.86
C LEU A 316 27.53 -15.93 7.44
N PRO A 317 27.70 -17.08 8.11
CA PRO A 317 28.70 -18.08 7.70
C PRO A 317 28.42 -18.64 6.30
N ILE A 318 27.15 -18.82 5.94
CA ILE A 318 26.73 -19.34 4.63
C ILE A 318 27.05 -18.32 3.54
N SER A 319 26.57 -17.09 3.69
CA SER A 319 26.82 -16.00 2.73
C SER A 319 28.31 -15.66 2.62
N ALA A 320 29.05 -15.68 3.73
CA ALA A 320 30.49 -15.48 3.73
C ALA A 320 31.20 -16.60 2.97
N THR A 321 30.81 -17.86 3.17
CA THR A 321 31.37 -19.01 2.44
C THR A 321 31.09 -18.89 0.95
N ILE A 322 29.85 -18.56 0.55
CA ILE A 322 29.48 -18.34 -0.87
C ILE A 322 30.32 -17.21 -1.47
N THR A 323 30.50 -16.11 -0.74
CA THR A 323 31.29 -14.95 -1.17
C THR A 323 32.79 -15.28 -1.29
N LEU A 324 33.36 -16.02 -0.33
CA LEU A 324 34.75 -16.46 -0.35
C LEU A 324 35.00 -17.49 -1.46
N ALA A 325 34.09 -18.45 -1.63
CA ALA A 325 34.14 -19.43 -2.72
C ALA A 325 34.07 -18.72 -4.09
N SER A 326 33.26 -17.68 -4.22
CA SER A 326 33.20 -16.82 -5.40
C SER A 326 34.54 -16.12 -5.67
N PHE A 327 35.21 -15.58 -4.64
CA PHE A 327 36.55 -15.01 -4.80
C PHE A 327 37.61 -16.04 -5.20
N LEU A 328 37.56 -17.24 -4.61
CA LEU A 328 38.44 -18.34 -5.00
C LEU A 328 38.18 -18.75 -6.45
N TYR A 329 36.91 -18.85 -6.85
CA TYR A 329 36.52 -19.10 -8.23
C TYR A 329 37.13 -18.05 -9.15
N ILE A 330 36.92 -16.75 -8.90
CA ILE A 330 37.50 -15.65 -9.70
C ILE A 330 39.03 -15.75 -9.81
N CYS A 331 39.73 -16.11 -8.73
CA CYS A 331 41.17 -16.25 -8.74
C CYS A 331 41.65 -17.44 -9.59
N VAL A 332 40.89 -18.54 -9.61
CA VAL A 332 41.25 -19.80 -10.29
C VAL A 332 40.80 -19.81 -11.74
N SER A 333 39.61 -19.30 -12.05
CA SER A 333 39.00 -19.38 -13.38
C SER A 333 39.71 -18.51 -14.42
N LYS A 334 40.72 -17.72 -14.03
CA LYS A 334 41.42 -16.74 -14.89
C LYS A 334 40.42 -15.98 -15.75
N ASP A 335 39.28 -15.60 -15.16
CA ASP A 335 38.19 -15.00 -15.91
C ASP A 335 38.66 -13.64 -16.46
N GLU A 336 39.16 -13.69 -17.71
CA GLU A 336 39.63 -12.55 -18.48
C GLU A 336 38.52 -11.51 -18.66
N ALA A 337 37.26 -11.85 -18.35
CA ALA A 337 36.11 -10.94 -18.32
C ALA A 337 36.26 -9.77 -17.32
N THR A 338 37.29 -9.75 -16.48
CA THR A 338 37.64 -8.61 -15.61
C THR A 338 38.76 -7.72 -16.14
N ARG A 339 39.35 -8.04 -17.30
CA ARG A 339 40.16 -7.09 -18.06
C ARG A 339 39.31 -6.60 -19.23
N PRO A 340 39.01 -5.29 -19.36
CA PRO A 340 38.47 -4.80 -20.61
C PRO A 340 39.42 -5.26 -21.72
N GLN A 341 38.92 -6.02 -22.70
CA GLN A 341 39.62 -6.19 -23.96
C GLN A 341 39.84 -4.77 -24.49
N LEU A 342 41.08 -4.28 -24.32
CA LEU A 342 41.56 -3.03 -24.85
C LEU A 342 41.59 -3.16 -26.37
N HIS A 343 40.43 -3.03 -27.01
CA HIS A 343 40.43 -2.56 -28.39
C HIS A 343 40.88 -1.11 -28.36
N ALA A 344 42.18 -0.93 -28.63
CA ALA A 344 42.97 0.30 -28.55
C ALA A 344 42.53 1.39 -29.55
N THR A 345 41.29 1.38 -30.02
CA THR A 345 40.83 2.23 -31.14
C THR A 345 39.67 3.16 -30.78
N SER A 346 38.96 2.98 -29.66
CA SER A 346 37.84 3.86 -29.25
C SER A 346 38.16 4.67 -27.99
N ARG A 347 37.87 5.98 -28.02
CA ARG A 347 38.05 6.89 -26.88
C ARG A 347 37.13 6.45 -25.73
N ARG A 348 37.73 6.02 -24.61
CA ARG A 348 37.02 5.60 -23.40
C ARG A 348 36.15 6.74 -22.87
N LYS A 349 34.84 6.52 -22.78
CA LYS A 349 33.85 7.45 -22.20
C LYS A 349 33.54 7.10 -20.74
N THR A 350 33.06 8.08 -19.97
CA THR A 350 32.56 7.91 -18.60
C THR A 350 31.04 7.75 -18.62
N ILE A 351 30.51 6.68 -18.04
CA ILE A 351 29.08 6.42 -17.91
C ILE A 351 28.71 6.44 -16.43
N LEU A 352 27.71 7.24 -16.06
CA LEU A 352 27.18 7.34 -14.71
C LEU A 352 25.88 6.53 -14.59
N VAL A 353 25.78 5.68 -13.57
CA VAL A 353 24.54 4.98 -13.21
C VAL A 353 24.12 5.43 -11.81
N THR A 354 22.95 6.07 -11.67
CA THR A 354 22.38 6.41 -10.35
C THR A 354 21.46 5.30 -9.84
N GLY A 355 21.20 5.23 -8.53
CA GLY A 355 20.33 4.20 -7.95
C GLY A 355 20.94 2.79 -7.96
N ILE A 356 22.28 2.71 -7.94
CA ILE A 356 23.06 1.46 -8.00
C ILE A 356 22.76 0.50 -6.83
N SER A 357 22.22 0.98 -5.71
CA SER A 357 21.80 0.12 -4.59
C SER A 357 20.63 -0.79 -4.96
N MET A 358 19.82 -0.38 -5.93
CA MET A 358 18.70 -1.17 -6.43
C MET A 358 19.18 -2.16 -7.50
N THR A 359 18.51 -3.31 -7.58
CA THR A 359 18.82 -4.34 -8.59
C THR A 359 18.89 -3.75 -9.99
N LYS A 360 17.93 -2.89 -10.37
CA LYS A 360 17.90 -2.23 -11.68
C LYS A 360 19.21 -1.53 -12.07
N GLY A 361 19.75 -0.69 -11.19
CA GLY A 361 20.99 0.04 -11.45
C GLY A 361 22.21 -0.88 -11.44
N LEU A 362 22.23 -1.84 -10.51
CA LEU A 362 23.30 -2.83 -10.39
C LEU A 362 23.41 -3.70 -11.66
N ILE A 363 22.30 -4.17 -12.21
CA ILE A 363 22.29 -4.99 -13.44
C ILE A 363 22.78 -4.18 -14.64
N ILE A 364 22.34 -2.94 -14.80
CA ILE A 364 22.78 -2.08 -15.89
C ILE A 364 24.29 -1.82 -15.81
N ALA A 365 24.82 -1.50 -14.63
CA ALA A 365 26.26 -1.31 -14.45
C ALA A 365 27.06 -2.58 -14.77
N ARG A 366 26.57 -3.75 -14.34
CA ARG A 366 27.16 -5.07 -14.62
C ARG A 366 27.18 -5.41 -16.11
N LEU A 367 26.12 -5.10 -16.84
CA LEU A 367 26.07 -5.29 -18.29
C LEU A 367 27.08 -4.39 -18.99
N LEU A 368 27.12 -3.11 -18.62
CA LEU A 368 27.99 -2.13 -19.26
C LEU A 368 29.48 -2.42 -19.02
N VAL A 369 29.88 -2.79 -17.80
CA VAL A 369 31.30 -3.08 -17.51
C VAL A 369 31.79 -4.35 -18.21
N LYS A 370 30.92 -5.35 -18.36
CA LYS A 370 31.28 -6.64 -18.97
C LYS A 370 31.37 -6.58 -20.48
N HIS A 371 30.56 -5.73 -21.09
CA HIS A 371 30.36 -5.74 -22.54
C HIS A 371 30.78 -4.43 -23.22
N THR A 372 31.39 -3.49 -22.48
CA THR A 372 31.90 -2.24 -23.05
C THR A 372 33.26 -1.86 -22.45
N PRO A 373 34.12 -1.12 -23.19
CA PRO A 373 35.40 -0.66 -22.67
C PRO A 373 35.30 0.61 -21.79
N HIS A 374 34.08 1.08 -21.53
CA HIS A 374 33.83 2.38 -20.90
C HIS A 374 34.12 2.37 -19.39
N ARG A 375 34.33 3.57 -18.83
CA ARG A 375 34.49 3.74 -17.37
C ARG A 375 33.09 3.90 -16.77
N ILE A 376 32.66 2.92 -15.99
CA ILE A 376 31.38 2.98 -15.29
C ILE A 376 31.61 3.57 -13.91
N ILE A 377 30.92 4.65 -13.58
CA ILE A 377 30.86 5.21 -12.22
C ILE A 377 29.42 5.14 -11.73
N ALA A 378 29.23 5.16 -10.42
CA ALA A 378 27.91 5.07 -9.84
C ALA A 378 27.68 6.10 -8.74
N ALA A 379 26.42 6.44 -8.51
CA ALA A 379 26.05 7.32 -7.42
C ALA A 379 24.71 6.93 -6.78
N ASP A 380 24.55 7.25 -5.50
CA ASP A 380 23.30 6.97 -4.77
C ASP A 380 23.12 7.89 -3.56
N THR A 381 21.88 8.06 -3.12
CA THR A 381 21.57 8.71 -1.84
C THR A 381 21.72 7.68 -0.72
N GLU A 382 22.90 7.58 -0.10
CA GLU A 382 23.11 6.65 1.03
C GLU A 382 22.42 7.18 2.31
N PRO A 383 21.31 6.58 2.78
CA PRO A 383 20.62 7.07 4.00
C PRO A 383 21.50 6.86 5.24
N ILE A 384 22.20 5.73 5.26
CA ILE A 384 23.25 5.40 6.22
C ILE A 384 24.56 5.30 5.45
N PRO A 385 25.58 6.12 5.75
CA PRO A 385 26.85 6.12 5.01
C PRO A 385 27.47 4.73 4.90
N PHE A 386 28.06 4.41 3.75
CA PHE A 386 28.78 3.15 3.48
C PHE A 386 27.93 1.88 3.48
N THR A 387 26.59 1.98 3.51
CA THR A 387 25.72 0.79 3.53
C THR A 387 25.15 0.43 2.16
N SER A 388 25.30 1.27 1.14
CA SER A 388 24.82 0.97 -0.22
C SER A 388 25.46 -0.33 -0.74
N PRO A 389 24.66 -1.35 -1.13
CA PRO A 389 25.21 -2.58 -1.71
C PRO A 389 26.00 -2.35 -2.99
N GLY A 390 25.48 -1.48 -3.87
CA GLY A 390 26.09 -1.18 -5.17
C GLY A 390 27.45 -0.50 -5.06
N ARG A 391 27.74 0.20 -3.95
CA ARG A 391 29.05 0.81 -3.65
C ARG A 391 30.22 -0.17 -3.73
N TYR A 392 29.96 -1.44 -3.39
CA TYR A 392 30.98 -2.48 -3.31
C TYR A 392 31.02 -3.38 -4.55
N SER A 393 30.25 -3.05 -5.58
CA SER A 393 30.25 -3.80 -6.82
C SER A 393 31.57 -3.66 -7.56
N ARG A 394 32.07 -4.76 -8.11
CA ARG A 394 33.21 -4.80 -9.04
C ARG A 394 32.87 -4.19 -10.40
N ALA A 395 31.60 -3.87 -10.65
CA ALA A 395 31.14 -3.29 -11.90
C ALA A 395 31.40 -1.79 -12.03
N ILE A 396 31.73 -1.12 -10.91
CA ILE A 396 31.93 0.33 -10.89
C ILE A 396 33.39 0.66 -10.60
N ALA A 397 33.90 1.66 -11.29
CA ALA A 397 35.24 2.20 -11.07
C ALA A 397 35.28 3.12 -9.84
N GLN A 398 34.17 3.82 -9.57
CA GLN A 398 34.07 4.76 -8.45
C GLN A 398 32.61 4.97 -8.04
N PHE A 399 32.39 5.15 -6.74
CA PHE A 399 31.09 5.45 -6.14
C PHE A 399 31.06 6.87 -5.58
N TYR A 400 29.94 7.57 -5.77
CA TYR A 400 29.68 8.90 -5.25
C TYR A 400 28.40 8.93 -4.43
N ARG A 401 28.46 9.56 -3.25
CA ARG A 401 27.26 9.77 -2.44
C ARG A 401 26.59 11.07 -2.86
N LEU A 402 25.32 10.99 -3.25
CA LEU A 402 24.48 12.16 -3.55
C LEU A 402 23.86 12.71 -2.27
N SER A 403 23.57 14.00 -2.26
CA SER A 403 22.80 14.62 -1.18
C SER A 403 21.37 14.13 -1.24
N SER A 404 20.77 13.76 -0.10
CA SER A 404 19.35 13.40 -0.06
C SER A 404 18.46 14.66 -0.09
N PRO A 405 17.30 14.62 -0.75
CA PRO A 405 16.30 15.69 -0.65
C PRO A 405 15.84 15.86 0.82
N GLN A 406 15.70 17.10 1.28
CA GLN A 406 15.27 17.43 2.65
C GLN A 406 13.88 18.06 2.63
N GLY A 407 12.84 17.26 2.86
CA GLY A 407 11.45 17.73 2.78
C GLY A 407 11.14 18.22 1.36
N ALA A 408 10.63 19.44 1.23
CA ALA A 408 10.34 20.07 -0.07
C ALA A 408 11.58 20.66 -0.78
N ASN A 409 12.75 20.67 -0.14
CA ASN A 409 13.97 21.23 -0.74
C ASN A 409 14.80 20.15 -1.44
N THR A 410 14.62 20.05 -2.76
CA THR A 410 15.28 19.06 -3.63
C THR A 410 16.57 19.60 -4.26
N LYS A 411 16.81 20.90 -4.17
CA LYS A 411 17.98 21.58 -4.75
C LYS A 411 19.34 20.95 -4.36
N PRO A 412 19.59 20.53 -3.11
CA PRO A 412 20.87 19.90 -2.76
C PRO A 412 21.15 18.61 -3.54
N TYR A 413 20.12 17.82 -3.84
CA TYR A 413 20.24 16.61 -4.65
C TYR A 413 20.63 16.97 -6.09
N ILE A 414 19.85 17.86 -6.72
CA ILE A 414 20.07 18.37 -8.09
C ILE A 414 21.48 18.94 -8.24
N ASP A 415 21.89 19.84 -7.34
CA ASP A 415 23.20 20.48 -7.36
C ASP A 415 24.34 19.44 -7.23
N SER A 416 24.19 18.45 -6.34
CA SER A 416 25.20 17.40 -6.15
C SER A 416 25.37 16.51 -7.37
N LEU A 417 24.28 16.22 -8.08
CA LEU A 417 24.31 15.38 -9.28
C LEU A 417 24.86 16.15 -10.48
N LEU A 418 24.48 17.42 -10.66
CA LEU A 418 25.06 18.30 -11.68
C LEU A 418 26.56 18.51 -11.47
N ASP A 419 27.00 18.74 -10.22
CA ASP A 419 28.42 18.85 -9.90
C ASP A 419 29.19 17.56 -10.26
N LEU A 420 28.63 16.40 -9.91
CA LEU A 420 29.22 15.11 -10.28
C LEU A 420 29.34 14.93 -11.80
N ILE A 421 28.27 15.24 -12.54
CA ILE A 421 28.25 15.16 -14.01
C ILE A 421 29.37 16.02 -14.62
N ARG A 422 29.60 17.21 -14.08
CA ARG A 422 30.68 18.12 -14.50
C ARG A 422 32.06 17.57 -14.13
N ARG A 423 32.24 17.24 -12.86
CA ARG A 423 33.52 16.83 -12.27
C ARG A 423 34.11 15.59 -12.94
N GLU A 424 33.28 14.60 -13.25
CA GLU A 424 33.73 13.33 -13.86
C GLU A 424 33.63 13.30 -15.38
N ASP A 425 33.28 14.44 -16.01
CA ASP A 425 33.07 14.57 -17.45
C ASP A 425 32.16 13.44 -18.00
N VAL A 426 30.99 13.25 -17.38
CA VAL A 426 30.07 12.15 -17.69
C VAL A 426 29.57 12.26 -19.15
N HIS A 427 29.66 11.20 -19.94
CA HIS A 427 29.22 11.21 -21.34
C HIS A 427 27.82 10.64 -21.53
N LEU A 428 27.45 9.68 -20.68
CA LEU A 428 26.12 9.09 -20.62
C LEU A 428 25.72 8.96 -19.15
N TRP A 429 24.55 9.48 -18.78
CA TRP A 429 23.93 9.22 -17.50
C TRP A 429 22.72 8.31 -17.67
N ILE A 430 22.63 7.24 -16.89
CA ILE A 430 21.47 6.33 -16.87
C ILE A 430 20.83 6.47 -15.50
N SER A 431 19.61 7.01 -15.44
CA SER A 431 18.90 7.12 -14.17
C SER A 431 18.22 5.81 -13.83
N CYS A 432 18.45 5.33 -12.61
CA CYS A 432 17.67 4.25 -12.01
C CYS A 432 17.15 4.64 -10.62
N SER A 433 17.01 5.94 -10.35
CA SER A 433 16.67 6.49 -9.03
C SER A 433 15.25 6.12 -8.56
N SER A 434 14.93 6.50 -7.32
CA SER A 434 13.63 6.23 -6.68
C SER A 434 12.49 7.00 -7.34
N VAL A 435 11.23 6.60 -7.07
CA VAL A 435 10.01 7.33 -7.49
C VAL A 435 10.06 8.81 -7.11
N VAL A 436 10.65 9.09 -5.94
CA VAL A 436 10.67 10.42 -5.31
C VAL A 436 11.59 11.40 -6.04
N ASP A 437 12.48 10.91 -6.93
CA ASP A 437 13.52 11.73 -7.57
C ASP A 437 13.31 11.84 -9.09
N ALA A 438 12.25 11.27 -9.66
CA ALA A 438 12.11 11.15 -11.12
C ALA A 438 11.89 12.51 -11.82
N ILE A 439 11.19 13.44 -11.15
CA ILE A 439 10.96 14.80 -11.67
C ILE A 439 12.25 15.60 -11.58
N GLU A 440 12.94 15.52 -10.44
CA GLU A 440 14.22 16.16 -10.15
C GLU A 440 15.31 15.65 -11.12
N ASP A 441 15.32 14.36 -11.42
CA ASP A 441 16.21 13.78 -12.42
C ASP A 441 15.95 14.34 -13.82
N GLY A 442 14.68 14.62 -14.16
CA GLY A 442 14.30 15.32 -15.38
C GLY A 442 14.83 16.75 -15.44
N GLU A 443 14.84 17.47 -14.31
CA GLU A 443 15.43 18.82 -14.20
C GLU A 443 16.96 18.79 -14.35
N VAL A 444 17.63 17.81 -13.74
CA VAL A 444 19.08 17.58 -13.89
C VAL A 444 19.40 17.30 -15.35
N MET A 445 18.62 16.42 -16.00
CA MET A 445 18.83 16.07 -17.41
C MET A 445 18.77 17.32 -18.28
N ARG A 446 17.69 18.10 -18.17
CA ARG A 446 17.49 19.35 -18.93
C ARG A 446 18.65 20.33 -18.72
N SER A 447 19.09 20.48 -17.47
CA SER A 447 20.19 21.39 -17.11
C SER A 447 21.54 20.92 -17.67
N ALA A 448 21.87 19.64 -17.51
CA ALA A 448 23.11 19.05 -18.00
C ALA A 448 23.17 19.05 -19.54
N GLN A 449 22.05 18.75 -20.20
CA GLN A 449 21.95 18.79 -21.66
C GLN A 449 22.18 20.19 -22.21
N LYS A 450 21.61 21.22 -21.57
CA LYS A 450 21.80 22.63 -21.94
C LYS A 450 23.26 23.07 -21.80
N GLU A 451 23.92 22.66 -20.71
CA GLU A 451 25.31 23.02 -20.41
C GLU A 451 26.31 22.32 -21.34
N ARG A 452 26.11 21.02 -21.59
CA ARG A 452 27.13 20.16 -22.23
C ARG A 452 26.81 19.77 -23.67
N ARG A 453 25.60 20.06 -24.14
CA ARG A 453 25.14 19.84 -25.53
C ARG A 453 25.43 18.40 -25.99
N LYS A 454 25.88 18.22 -27.23
CA LYS A 454 26.19 16.91 -27.86
C LYS A 454 27.26 16.06 -27.14
N ARG A 455 27.94 16.57 -26.10
CA ARG A 455 28.92 15.80 -25.32
C ARG A 455 28.27 14.95 -24.22
N PHE A 456 27.02 15.23 -23.87
CA PHE A 456 26.26 14.55 -22.84
C PHE A 456 25.02 13.91 -23.45
N HIS A 457 24.68 12.73 -22.95
CA HIS A 457 23.44 12.04 -23.24
C HIS A 457 22.87 11.51 -21.92
N ALA A 458 21.56 11.34 -21.85
CA ALA A 458 20.91 10.73 -20.70
C ALA A 458 19.87 9.71 -21.15
N VAL A 459 19.79 8.59 -20.44
CA VAL A 459 18.60 7.74 -20.41
C VAL A 459 17.78 8.19 -19.21
N GLN A 460 17.04 9.27 -19.44
CA GLN A 460 16.17 9.92 -18.47
C GLN A 460 15.27 10.88 -19.27
N PHE A 461 13.96 10.75 -19.08
CA PHE A 461 13.01 11.69 -19.67
C PHE A 461 13.10 13.06 -18.99
N ASP A 462 12.71 14.12 -19.71
CA ASP A 462 12.62 15.43 -19.09
C ASP A 462 11.45 15.54 -18.10
N SER A 463 11.46 16.60 -17.30
CA SER A 463 10.44 16.82 -16.27
C SER A 463 9.02 16.85 -16.82
N ASP A 464 8.82 17.33 -18.05
CA ASP A 464 7.49 17.54 -18.63
C ASP A 464 6.92 16.20 -19.10
N VAL A 465 7.76 15.36 -19.72
CA VAL A 465 7.42 13.98 -20.09
C VAL A 465 7.16 13.14 -18.84
N VAL A 466 8.01 13.25 -17.81
CA VAL A 466 7.80 12.52 -16.54
C VAL A 466 6.47 12.90 -15.91
N ASN A 467 6.17 14.21 -15.78
CA ASN A 467 4.89 14.67 -15.23
C ASN A 467 3.69 14.19 -16.05
N LYS A 468 3.77 14.27 -17.39
CA LYS A 468 2.69 13.82 -18.29
C LYS A 468 2.40 12.32 -18.13
N LEU A 469 3.43 11.50 -17.98
CA LEU A 469 3.29 10.04 -17.94
C LEU A 469 3.04 9.49 -16.53
N HIS A 470 3.50 10.17 -15.47
CA HIS A 470 3.34 9.72 -14.10
C HIS A 470 1.94 10.02 -13.53
N GLU A 471 1.35 11.16 -13.90
CA GLU A 471 0.01 11.55 -13.46
C GLU A 471 -1.06 10.71 -14.17
N LYS A 472 -1.82 9.92 -13.42
CA LYS A 472 -2.72 8.89 -13.98
C LYS A 472 -3.73 9.45 -14.98
N ASP A 473 -4.34 10.59 -14.68
CA ASP A 473 -5.36 11.20 -15.55
C ASP A 473 -4.73 11.74 -16.85
N ALA A 474 -3.62 12.47 -16.73
CA ALA A 474 -2.90 13.02 -17.88
C ALA A 474 -2.32 11.91 -18.79
N PHE A 475 -1.86 10.82 -18.19
CA PHE A 475 -1.39 9.64 -18.89
C PHE A 475 -2.51 9.01 -19.72
N ILE A 476 -3.67 8.74 -19.12
CA ILE A 476 -4.80 8.12 -19.84
C ILE A 476 -5.30 9.02 -20.97
N GLU A 477 -5.43 10.32 -20.74
CA GLU A 477 -5.81 11.29 -21.78
C GLU A 477 -4.79 11.29 -22.94
N TYR A 478 -3.50 11.28 -22.63
CA TYR A 478 -2.44 11.21 -23.63
C TYR A 478 -2.52 9.92 -24.47
N ILE A 479 -2.66 8.75 -23.84
CA ILE A 479 -2.78 7.47 -24.56
C ILE A 479 -4.02 7.45 -25.46
N GLN A 480 -5.14 8.03 -25.01
CA GLN A 480 -6.33 8.15 -25.83
C GLN A 480 -6.12 9.07 -27.05
N ASN A 481 -5.44 10.21 -26.87
CA ASN A 481 -5.17 11.18 -27.95
C ASN A 481 -4.30 10.59 -29.06
N ILE A 482 -3.43 9.65 -28.73
CA ILE A 482 -2.58 8.95 -29.71
C ILE A 482 -3.29 7.74 -30.34
N GLY A 483 -4.58 7.53 -30.06
CA GLY A 483 -5.42 6.51 -30.68
C GLY A 483 -5.20 5.10 -30.14
N LEU A 484 -4.60 4.97 -28.95
CA LEU A 484 -4.44 3.68 -28.28
C LEU A 484 -5.63 3.39 -27.36
N LEU A 485 -5.85 2.10 -27.10
CA LEU A 485 -6.93 1.65 -26.23
C LEU A 485 -6.64 2.06 -24.78
N VAL A 486 -7.63 2.69 -24.15
CA VAL A 486 -7.64 3.01 -22.71
C VAL A 486 -8.91 2.46 -22.07
N PRO A 487 -8.94 2.25 -20.75
CA PRO A 487 -10.20 2.03 -20.03
C PRO A 487 -11.18 3.16 -20.34
N GLU A 488 -12.37 2.79 -20.82
CA GLU A 488 -13.41 3.77 -21.13
C GLU A 488 -13.73 4.60 -19.88
N SER A 489 -13.50 5.91 -19.93
CA SER A 489 -13.60 6.81 -18.78
C SER A 489 -14.43 8.03 -19.15
N HIS A 490 -15.41 8.37 -18.32
CA HIS A 490 -16.33 9.49 -18.55
C HIS A 490 -16.40 10.39 -17.32
N ARG A 491 -16.16 11.68 -17.52
CA ARG A 491 -16.44 12.69 -16.48
C ARG A 491 -17.93 12.96 -16.43
N CYS A 492 -18.55 12.60 -15.32
CA CYS A 492 -19.98 12.74 -15.08
C CYS A 492 -20.24 13.87 -14.08
N THR A 493 -21.12 14.79 -14.48
CA THR A 493 -21.57 15.95 -13.69
C THR A 493 -23.04 15.83 -13.28
N SER A 494 -23.70 14.72 -13.59
CA SER A 494 -25.03 14.36 -13.09
C SER A 494 -25.24 12.85 -13.11
N ALA A 495 -26.16 12.35 -12.27
CA ALA A 495 -26.57 10.94 -12.28
C ALA A 495 -27.18 10.53 -13.62
N ALA A 496 -27.98 11.40 -14.25
CA ALA A 496 -28.56 11.15 -15.56
C ALA A 496 -27.51 10.93 -16.66
N GLN A 497 -26.37 11.61 -16.60
CA GLN A 497 -25.24 11.35 -17.52
C GLN A 497 -24.68 9.94 -17.32
N VAL A 498 -24.52 9.50 -16.08
CA VAL A 498 -24.06 8.12 -15.78
C VAL A 498 -25.06 7.09 -16.32
N GLU A 499 -26.35 7.26 -16.05
CA GLU A 499 -27.40 6.35 -16.53
C GLU A 499 -27.46 6.27 -18.05
N ASP A 500 -27.35 7.41 -18.74
CA ASP A 500 -27.33 7.48 -20.20
C ASP A 500 -26.12 6.72 -20.78
N ILE A 501 -24.93 6.88 -20.18
CA ILE A 501 -23.72 6.15 -20.60
C ILE A 501 -23.91 4.64 -20.39
N LEU A 502 -24.38 4.21 -19.21
CA LEU A 502 -24.61 2.79 -18.90
C LEU A 502 -25.64 2.17 -19.85
N THR A 503 -26.72 2.91 -20.16
CA THR A 503 -27.77 2.46 -21.08
C THR A 503 -27.24 2.35 -22.51
N LYS A 504 -26.51 3.36 -23.00
CA LYS A 504 -25.86 3.34 -24.32
C LYS A 504 -24.85 2.20 -24.44
N SER A 505 -24.09 1.93 -23.39
CA SER A 505 -23.16 0.80 -23.35
C SER A 505 -23.87 -0.55 -23.41
N ALA A 506 -25.09 -0.65 -22.87
CA ALA A 506 -25.92 -1.86 -22.99
C ALA A 506 -26.55 -2.00 -24.39
N SER A 507 -26.98 -0.90 -25.02
CA SER A 507 -27.66 -0.90 -26.32
C SER A 507 -26.73 -1.03 -27.54
N ARG A 508 -25.44 -0.67 -27.43
CA ARG A 508 -24.44 -0.84 -28.50
C ARG A 508 -24.11 -2.32 -28.81
N ASN A 509 -24.59 -3.26 -27.99
CA ASN A 509 -24.53 -4.70 -28.24
C ASN A 509 -25.63 -5.12 -29.24
N GLY A 510 -25.59 -4.59 -30.46
CA GLY A 510 -26.51 -4.98 -31.53
C GLY A 510 -26.33 -6.46 -31.90
N THR A 511 -27.45 -7.20 -31.95
CA THR A 511 -27.75 -8.52 -32.58
C THR A 511 -26.76 -9.69 -32.55
N GLU A 512 -25.50 -9.53 -32.21
CA GLU A 512 -24.53 -10.60 -31.99
C GLU A 512 -24.04 -10.52 -30.55
N LYS A 513 -24.31 -11.58 -29.76
CA LYS A 513 -23.81 -11.70 -28.38
C LYS A 513 -22.27 -11.71 -28.40
N PRO A 514 -21.58 -10.74 -27.77
CA PRO A 514 -20.15 -10.84 -27.59
C PRO A 514 -19.87 -11.99 -26.61
N LYS A 515 -18.74 -12.68 -26.77
CA LYS A 515 -18.24 -13.74 -25.86
C LYS A 515 -17.81 -13.23 -24.46
N GLY A 516 -18.11 -11.98 -24.11
CA GLY A 516 -17.92 -11.39 -22.78
C GLY A 516 -19.13 -10.52 -22.45
N GLY A 517 -19.62 -10.60 -21.21
CA GLY A 517 -20.87 -9.96 -20.77
C GLY A 517 -20.92 -8.43 -20.94
N SER A 518 -22.01 -7.80 -20.49
CA SER A 518 -22.14 -6.34 -20.50
C SER A 518 -20.94 -5.68 -19.80
N LYS A 519 -20.37 -4.63 -20.42
CA LYS A 519 -19.30 -3.83 -19.80
C LYS A 519 -19.73 -3.38 -18.41
N ARG A 520 -18.81 -3.50 -17.45
CA ARG A 520 -18.97 -3.00 -16.09
C ARG A 520 -18.08 -1.78 -15.88
N PHE A 521 -18.50 -0.92 -14.96
CA PHE A 521 -17.85 0.34 -14.65
C PHE A 521 -17.71 0.49 -13.14
N ILE A 522 -16.69 1.20 -12.70
CA ILE A 522 -16.53 1.74 -11.35
C ILE A 522 -16.70 3.26 -11.41
N LEU A 523 -17.23 3.84 -10.35
CA LEU A 523 -17.48 5.28 -10.28
C LEU A 523 -16.64 5.88 -9.15
N LYS A 524 -15.79 6.86 -9.47
CA LYS A 524 -14.84 7.48 -8.55
C LYS A 524 -15.08 8.99 -8.48
N PRO A 525 -15.07 9.65 -7.31
CA PRO A 525 -15.07 11.12 -7.24
C PRO A 525 -13.78 11.69 -7.81
N ILE A 526 -13.86 12.86 -8.47
CA ILE A 526 -12.67 13.63 -8.91
C ILE A 526 -12.14 14.53 -7.78
N GLY A 527 -12.95 14.78 -6.74
CA GLY A 527 -12.59 15.61 -5.59
C GLY A 527 -12.48 14.82 -4.28
N VAL A 528 -12.30 15.58 -3.19
CA VAL A 528 -12.25 15.06 -1.81
C VAL A 528 -13.69 14.84 -1.31
N ASP A 529 -14.43 13.94 -1.96
CA ASP A 529 -15.72 13.45 -1.46
C ASP A 529 -15.51 12.07 -0.83
N ASP A 530 -15.38 12.11 0.49
CA ASP A 530 -15.19 10.97 1.37
C ASP A 530 -16.25 9.87 1.18
N LYS A 531 -17.49 10.26 0.82
CA LYS A 531 -18.63 9.34 0.59
C LYS A 531 -18.62 8.67 -0.76
N ALA A 532 -18.04 9.32 -1.73
CA ALA A 532 -17.81 8.77 -3.06
C ALA A 532 -16.58 7.85 -3.08
N ARG A 533 -15.56 8.19 -2.30
CA ARG A 533 -14.35 7.39 -2.11
C ARG A 533 -14.67 6.01 -1.54
N ALA A 534 -15.81 5.94 -0.86
CA ALA A 534 -16.30 4.73 -0.26
C ALA A 534 -16.76 3.60 -1.18
N GLN A 535 -17.28 4.03 -2.31
CA GLN A 535 -18.05 3.18 -3.20
C GLN A 535 -17.28 3.02 -4.53
N MET A 536 -15.96 3.31 -4.50
CA MET A 536 -15.06 3.28 -5.66
C MET A 536 -14.90 1.90 -6.31
N MET A 537 -15.37 0.83 -5.65
CA MET A 537 -15.35 -0.55 -6.15
C MET A 537 -16.76 -1.08 -6.49
N THR A 538 -17.80 -0.26 -6.37
CA THR A 538 -19.15 -0.65 -6.78
C THR A 538 -19.21 -0.78 -8.30
N LEU A 539 -19.55 -1.97 -8.76
CA LEU A 539 -19.65 -2.27 -10.19
C LEU A 539 -21.01 -1.89 -10.74
N LEU A 540 -21.02 -1.04 -11.77
CA LEU A 540 -22.19 -0.54 -12.48
C LEU A 540 -22.26 -1.12 -13.90
N PRO A 541 -23.45 -1.37 -14.45
CA PRO A 541 -24.75 -1.30 -13.79
C PRO A 541 -24.86 -2.37 -12.68
N LEU A 542 -25.65 -2.07 -11.65
CA LEU A 542 -25.89 -3.03 -10.58
C LEU A 542 -26.61 -4.27 -11.15
N SER A 543 -26.25 -5.46 -10.66
CA SER A 543 -26.87 -6.72 -11.05
C SER A 543 -28.39 -6.75 -10.82
N ALA A 544 -28.87 -5.99 -9.83
CA ALA A 544 -30.29 -5.78 -9.50
C ALA A 544 -31.08 -5.00 -10.57
N GLY A 545 -30.41 -4.47 -11.61
CA GLY A 545 -31.04 -3.87 -12.79
C GLY A 545 -31.07 -2.33 -12.82
N PRO A 546 -31.68 -1.74 -13.86
CA PRO A 546 -31.62 -0.30 -14.12
C PRO A 546 -32.21 0.58 -13.00
N LYS A 547 -33.33 0.15 -12.39
CA LYS A 547 -33.96 0.91 -11.29
C LYS A 547 -33.10 0.98 -10.03
N ALA A 548 -32.44 -0.13 -9.68
CA ALA A 548 -31.52 -0.16 -8.55
C ALA A 548 -30.28 0.70 -8.81
N THR A 549 -29.78 0.67 -10.06
CA THR A 549 -28.67 1.52 -10.50
C THR A 549 -29.03 3.01 -10.38
N ALA A 550 -30.21 3.42 -10.85
CA ALA A 550 -30.69 4.81 -10.73
C ALA A 550 -30.85 5.24 -9.26
N SER A 551 -31.41 4.38 -8.42
CA SER A 551 -31.54 4.63 -6.98
C SER A 551 -30.18 4.85 -6.32
N TYR A 552 -29.21 3.97 -6.60
CA TYR A 552 -27.83 4.12 -6.11
C TYR A 552 -27.18 5.42 -6.60
N LEU A 553 -27.28 5.74 -7.90
CA LEU A 553 -26.71 6.97 -8.45
C LEU A 553 -27.34 8.23 -7.84
N SER A 554 -28.61 8.18 -7.41
CA SER A 554 -29.26 9.29 -6.71
C SER A 554 -28.72 9.52 -5.29
N THR A 555 -28.09 8.51 -4.65
CA THR A 555 -27.47 8.67 -3.33
C THR A 555 -26.08 9.32 -3.39
N LEU A 556 -25.50 9.34 -4.59
CA LEU A 556 -24.27 10.03 -4.95
C LEU A 556 -24.62 11.46 -5.36
N ASN A 557 -24.07 12.46 -4.67
CA ASN A 557 -24.34 13.89 -4.93
C ASN A 557 -23.61 14.38 -6.21
N ILE A 558 -23.78 13.69 -7.34
CA ILE A 558 -23.08 13.98 -8.60
C ILE A 558 -23.60 15.30 -9.16
N SER A 559 -22.71 16.28 -9.28
CA SER A 559 -23.02 17.63 -9.78
C SER A 559 -21.83 18.23 -10.52
N SER A 560 -22.02 19.38 -11.16
CA SER A 560 -20.89 20.14 -11.75
C SER A 560 -19.86 20.59 -10.71
N SER A 561 -20.29 20.84 -9.46
CA SER A 561 -19.42 21.16 -8.30
C SER A 561 -18.87 19.92 -7.58
N ASN A 562 -19.44 18.74 -7.81
CA ASN A 562 -18.96 17.46 -7.27
C ASN A 562 -18.95 16.38 -8.38
N PRO A 563 -17.98 16.45 -9.31
CA PRO A 563 -17.92 15.58 -10.47
C PRO A 563 -17.30 14.22 -10.15
N TYR A 564 -17.70 13.20 -10.90
CA TYR A 564 -17.19 11.84 -10.80
C TYR A 564 -16.59 11.38 -12.13
N ILE A 565 -15.68 10.41 -12.08
CA ILE A 565 -15.19 9.62 -13.21
C ILE A 565 -15.87 8.25 -13.17
N LEU A 566 -16.67 7.95 -14.19
CA LEU A 566 -17.16 6.61 -14.48
C LEU A 566 -16.12 5.91 -15.36
N GLN A 567 -15.41 4.93 -14.81
CA GLN A 567 -14.31 4.22 -15.47
C GLN A 567 -14.67 2.75 -15.70
N GLN A 568 -14.33 2.19 -16.86
CA GLN A 568 -14.53 0.78 -17.17
C GLN A 568 -13.76 -0.10 -16.18
N TYR A 569 -14.45 -1.09 -15.63
CA TYR A 569 -13.84 -2.12 -14.81
C TYR A 569 -13.28 -3.23 -15.71
N ILE A 570 -11.96 -3.40 -15.68
CA ILE A 570 -11.28 -4.43 -16.47
C ILE A 570 -11.04 -5.65 -15.59
N THR A 571 -11.52 -6.81 -16.01
CA THR A 571 -11.25 -8.09 -15.35
C THR A 571 -10.12 -8.81 -16.07
N GLY A 572 -9.06 -9.17 -15.34
CA GLY A 572 -8.03 -10.05 -15.85
C GLY A 572 -6.69 -9.92 -15.12
N PRO A 573 -5.69 -10.73 -15.52
CA PRO A 573 -4.35 -10.67 -14.96
C PRO A 573 -3.67 -9.34 -15.28
N GLU A 574 -2.79 -8.92 -14.36
CA GLU A 574 -1.95 -7.75 -14.49
C GLU A 574 -0.56 -8.12 -15.01
N TYR A 575 -0.02 -7.32 -15.92
CA TYR A 575 1.32 -7.46 -16.47
C TYR A 575 2.06 -6.14 -16.42
N CYS A 576 3.35 -6.18 -16.12
CA CYS A 576 4.23 -5.03 -16.16
C CYS A 576 5.26 -5.20 -17.29
N THR A 577 5.78 -4.09 -17.77
CA THR A 577 6.77 -4.06 -18.86
C THR A 577 8.03 -3.32 -18.44
N HIS A 578 9.13 -3.62 -19.13
CA HIS A 578 10.32 -2.79 -19.10
C HIS A 578 10.82 -2.56 -20.53
N SER A 579 11.04 -1.30 -20.87
CA SER A 579 11.65 -0.94 -22.13
C SER A 579 12.73 0.13 -21.99
N LEU A 580 13.72 0.04 -22.86
CA LEU A 580 14.68 1.11 -23.13
C LEU A 580 14.27 1.79 -24.43
N VAL A 581 14.00 3.09 -24.36
CA VAL A 581 13.66 3.91 -25.52
C VAL A 581 14.80 4.89 -25.77
N VAL A 582 15.26 4.95 -27.02
CA VAL A 582 16.30 5.89 -27.46
C VAL A 582 15.80 6.61 -28.70
N ARG A 583 15.64 7.93 -28.60
CA ARG A 583 15.14 8.81 -29.65
C ARG A 583 13.83 8.33 -30.28
N GLY A 584 12.86 8.00 -29.43
CA GLY A 584 11.53 7.55 -29.85
C GLY A 584 11.49 6.11 -30.39
N GLU A 585 12.60 5.37 -30.35
CA GLU A 585 12.65 3.98 -30.79
C GLU A 585 12.88 3.03 -29.62
N VAL A 586 12.06 1.97 -29.52
CA VAL A 586 12.21 0.92 -28.50
C VAL A 586 13.41 0.03 -28.86
N LYS A 587 14.48 0.13 -28.07
CA LYS A 587 15.73 -0.63 -28.25
C LYS A 587 15.77 -1.94 -27.50
N ALA A 588 15.10 -2.01 -26.35
CA ALA A 588 14.96 -3.24 -25.58
C ALA A 588 13.56 -3.34 -24.99
N PHE A 589 13.04 -4.56 -24.88
CA PHE A 589 11.69 -4.80 -24.35
C PHE A 589 11.54 -6.17 -23.68
N VAL A 590 10.87 -6.19 -22.54
CA VAL A 590 10.40 -7.42 -21.87
C VAL A 590 9.08 -7.13 -21.16
N SER A 591 8.24 -8.16 -21.05
CA SER A 591 7.04 -8.14 -20.23
C SER A 591 7.02 -9.34 -19.27
N CYS A 592 6.37 -9.19 -18.13
CA CYS A 592 6.19 -10.24 -17.13
C CYS A 592 4.90 -10.03 -16.34
N PRO A 593 4.37 -11.07 -15.66
CA PRO A 593 3.27 -10.89 -14.71
C PRO A 593 3.58 -9.82 -13.65
N SER A 594 2.55 -9.12 -13.19
CA SER A 594 2.65 -8.06 -12.18
C SER A 594 1.92 -8.45 -10.88
N SER A 595 2.29 -7.78 -9.79
CA SER A 595 1.60 -7.82 -8.50
C SER A 595 1.95 -6.57 -7.68
N ASP A 596 1.14 -6.26 -6.65
CA ASP A 596 1.32 -5.10 -5.77
C ASP A 596 2.75 -4.96 -5.18
N LEU A 597 3.40 -6.09 -4.90
CA LEU A 597 4.80 -6.15 -4.46
C LEU A 597 5.53 -7.26 -5.22
N LEU A 598 5.88 -6.96 -6.47
CA LEU A 598 6.54 -7.91 -7.34
C LEU A 598 7.98 -8.23 -6.88
N MET A 599 8.16 -9.47 -6.43
CA MET A 599 9.44 -10.05 -5.97
C MET A 599 9.89 -11.27 -6.79
N HIS A 600 9.11 -11.66 -7.80
CA HIS A 600 9.39 -12.80 -8.67
C HIS A 600 9.19 -12.37 -10.12
N TYR A 601 10.26 -12.39 -10.92
CA TYR A 601 10.24 -11.91 -12.31
C TYR A 601 10.45 -13.09 -13.25
N ALA A 602 9.44 -13.40 -14.05
CA ALA A 602 9.49 -14.42 -15.09
C ALA A 602 9.12 -13.78 -16.44
N PRO A 603 9.99 -13.82 -17.46
CA PRO A 603 9.71 -13.18 -18.74
C PRO A 603 8.63 -13.95 -19.50
N LEU A 604 7.71 -13.21 -20.13
CA LEU A 604 6.91 -13.80 -21.20
C LEU A 604 7.80 -14.12 -22.41
N PRO A 605 7.50 -15.18 -23.19
CA PRO A 605 8.20 -15.45 -24.43
C PRO A 605 8.13 -14.25 -25.38
N ALA A 606 9.24 -13.93 -26.05
CA ALA A 606 9.35 -12.74 -26.88
C ALA A 606 8.36 -12.74 -28.07
N ASP A 607 8.01 -13.92 -28.57
CA ASP A 607 7.07 -14.17 -29.66
C ASP A 607 5.63 -14.40 -29.19
N ALA A 608 5.38 -14.42 -27.87
CA ALA A 608 4.03 -14.58 -27.33
C ALA A 608 3.14 -13.43 -27.84
N PRO A 609 1.91 -13.71 -28.33
CA PRO A 609 1.01 -12.68 -28.85
C PRO A 609 0.80 -11.50 -27.90
N LEU A 610 0.73 -11.79 -26.60
CA LEU A 610 0.54 -10.79 -25.56
C LEU A 610 1.78 -9.87 -25.40
N ASN A 611 3.00 -10.45 -25.43
CA ASN A 611 4.24 -9.68 -25.40
C ASN A 611 4.36 -8.77 -26.62
N THR A 612 4.05 -9.29 -27.82
CA THR A 612 4.05 -8.51 -29.07
C THR A 612 3.08 -7.34 -29.00
N LYS A 613 1.86 -7.54 -28.49
CA LYS A 613 0.89 -6.43 -28.33
C LYS A 613 1.37 -5.35 -27.36
N MET A 614 1.96 -5.73 -26.22
CA MET A 614 2.50 -4.76 -25.26
C MET A 614 3.71 -4.01 -25.84
N LEU A 615 4.52 -4.70 -26.64
CA LEU A 615 5.62 -4.08 -27.40
C LEU A 615 5.10 -3.08 -28.42
N ASP A 616 4.08 -3.43 -29.20
CA ASP A 616 3.52 -2.55 -30.23
C ASP A 616 2.87 -1.31 -29.60
N PHE A 617 2.17 -1.47 -28.47
CA PHE A 617 1.71 -0.35 -27.64
C PHE A 617 2.88 0.56 -27.25
N THR A 618 3.96 -0.03 -26.72
CA THR A 618 5.14 0.72 -26.25
C THR A 618 5.85 1.45 -27.38
N LYS A 619 5.98 0.82 -28.56
CA LYS A 619 6.53 1.44 -29.77
C LYS A 619 5.71 2.64 -30.19
N ARG A 620 4.38 2.51 -30.24
CA ARG A 620 3.49 3.61 -30.62
C ARG A 620 3.62 4.81 -29.69
N VAL A 621 3.81 4.58 -28.38
CA VAL A 621 4.06 5.67 -27.40
C VAL A 621 5.44 6.29 -27.61
N ALA A 622 6.46 5.47 -27.84
CA ALA A 622 7.82 5.94 -28.09
C ALA A 622 7.92 6.80 -29.36
N GLU A 623 7.30 6.34 -30.46
CA GLU A 623 7.26 7.05 -31.75
C GLU A 623 6.59 8.42 -31.62
N ASP A 624 5.52 8.52 -30.85
CA ASP A 624 4.81 9.78 -30.58
C ASP A 624 5.69 10.79 -29.83
N GLY A 625 6.53 10.29 -28.92
CA GLY A 625 7.47 11.11 -28.17
C GLY A 625 8.55 11.78 -29.03
N GLY A 626 8.86 11.21 -30.20
CA GLY A 626 9.81 11.77 -31.16
C GLY A 626 11.30 11.64 -30.77
N GLU A 627 12.15 12.41 -31.46
CA GLU A 627 13.61 12.25 -31.38
C GLU A 627 14.21 12.58 -30.00
N GLU A 628 13.58 13.45 -29.20
CA GLU A 628 14.06 13.80 -27.86
C GLU A 628 13.61 12.77 -26.79
N PHE A 629 12.80 11.77 -27.17
CA PHE A 629 12.20 10.83 -26.25
C PHE A 629 13.16 9.66 -25.94
N THR A 630 14.06 9.88 -24.98
CA THR A 630 15.06 8.89 -24.53
C THR A 630 14.94 8.65 -23.03
N GLY A 631 14.74 7.39 -22.65
CA GLY A 631 14.50 7.03 -21.26
C GLY A 631 14.08 5.56 -21.10
N HIS A 632 13.82 5.16 -19.86
CA HIS A 632 13.16 3.89 -19.58
C HIS A 632 11.67 4.09 -19.50
N LEU A 633 10.92 3.26 -20.22
CA LEU A 633 9.47 3.35 -20.28
C LEU A 633 8.86 2.02 -19.87
N SER A 634 8.05 2.06 -18.82
CA SER A 634 7.39 0.90 -18.25
C SER A 634 5.91 1.19 -18.07
N PHE A 635 5.10 0.17 -18.34
CA PHE A 635 3.65 0.22 -18.22
C PHE A 635 3.14 -0.99 -17.47
N ASP A 636 2.09 -0.76 -16.69
CA ASP A 636 1.28 -1.81 -16.09
C ASP A 636 -0.03 -1.90 -16.87
N PHE A 637 -0.44 -3.12 -17.21
CA PHE A 637 -1.60 -3.44 -18.03
C PHE A 637 -2.52 -4.41 -17.32
N LEU A 638 -3.83 -4.17 -17.41
CA LEU A 638 -4.83 -5.22 -17.23
C LEU A 638 -5.19 -5.82 -18.59
N VAL A 639 -5.28 -7.15 -18.63
CA VAL A 639 -5.50 -7.89 -19.88
C VAL A 639 -6.85 -8.59 -19.85
N GLU A 640 -7.72 -8.25 -20.80
CA GLU A 640 -9.02 -8.91 -20.98
C GLU A 640 -8.96 -9.90 -22.15
N GLY A 641 -9.32 -11.16 -21.90
CA GLY A 641 -9.25 -12.23 -22.90
C GLY A 641 -7.87 -12.88 -23.04
N GLU A 642 -7.69 -13.74 -24.04
CA GLU A 642 -6.47 -14.54 -24.23
C GLU A 642 -5.94 -14.46 -25.67
N GLY A 643 -4.65 -14.78 -25.85
CA GLY A 643 -4.03 -14.92 -27.17
C GLY A 643 -4.06 -13.65 -28.02
N GLN A 644 -4.30 -13.83 -29.33
CA GLN A 644 -4.34 -12.73 -30.30
C GLN A 644 -5.57 -11.83 -30.18
N ASP A 645 -6.58 -12.22 -29.39
CA ASP A 645 -7.79 -11.41 -29.16
C ASP A 645 -7.72 -10.60 -27.86
N ALA A 646 -6.68 -10.82 -27.05
CA ALA A 646 -6.47 -10.13 -25.77
C ALA A 646 -6.46 -8.60 -25.92
N ARG A 647 -7.25 -7.89 -25.12
CA ARG A 647 -7.28 -6.43 -25.10
C ARG A 647 -6.40 -5.93 -23.96
N LEU A 648 -5.52 -4.99 -24.30
CA LEU A 648 -4.60 -4.37 -23.35
C LEU A 648 -5.19 -3.05 -22.87
N TYR A 649 -5.33 -2.90 -21.55
CA TYR A 649 -5.75 -1.66 -20.92
C TYR A 649 -4.63 -1.17 -20.02
N PRO A 650 -3.91 -0.09 -20.40
CA PRO A 650 -2.88 0.48 -19.54
C PRO A 650 -3.54 1.08 -18.29
N ILE A 651 -2.96 0.82 -17.13
CA ILE A 651 -3.43 1.33 -15.82
C ILE A 651 -2.47 2.34 -15.20
N GLU A 652 -1.17 2.19 -15.47
CA GLU A 652 -0.12 3.04 -14.91
C GLU A 652 1.08 3.09 -15.87
N CYS A 653 1.77 4.23 -15.89
CA CYS A 653 3.07 4.35 -16.52
C CYS A 653 4.13 4.74 -15.48
N ASN A 654 5.23 4.01 -15.54
CA ASN A 654 6.45 4.26 -14.79
C ASN A 654 7.51 4.76 -15.80
N PRO A 655 7.68 6.09 -16.01
CA PRO A 655 8.65 6.66 -16.95
C PRO A 655 10.09 6.63 -16.38
N ARG A 656 10.51 5.45 -15.91
CA ARG A 656 11.78 5.18 -15.21
C ARG A 656 12.12 3.70 -15.28
N ALA A 657 13.35 3.33 -14.95
CA ALA A 657 13.79 1.94 -14.96
C ALA A 657 12.93 1.08 -14.01
N HIS A 658 12.35 0.00 -14.54
CA HIS A 658 11.64 -1.02 -13.77
C HIS A 658 12.59 -2.17 -13.40
N THR A 659 12.33 -2.84 -12.27
CA THR A 659 13.16 -3.96 -11.79
C THR A 659 13.19 -5.13 -12.78
N ALA A 660 12.18 -5.26 -13.65
CA ALA A 660 12.15 -6.27 -14.73
C ALA A 660 13.35 -6.19 -15.69
N VAL A 661 14.16 -5.11 -15.66
CA VAL A 661 15.47 -5.08 -16.33
C VAL A 661 16.41 -6.22 -15.89
N VAL A 662 16.19 -6.82 -14.70
CA VAL A 662 16.92 -7.99 -14.23
C VAL A 662 16.83 -9.18 -15.19
N LEU A 663 15.74 -9.28 -15.95
CA LEU A 663 15.54 -10.32 -16.99
C LEU A 663 16.57 -10.21 -18.13
N PHE A 664 17.27 -9.07 -18.26
CA PHE A 664 18.36 -8.87 -19.21
C PHE A 664 19.75 -9.13 -18.65
N GLN A 665 19.89 -9.60 -17.40
CA GLN A 665 21.20 -9.75 -16.74
C GLN A 665 22.20 -10.60 -17.55
N ASP A 666 21.72 -11.60 -18.30
CA ASP A 666 22.52 -12.46 -19.16
C ASP A 666 22.39 -12.11 -20.66
N THR A 667 22.03 -10.86 -20.98
CA THR A 667 21.82 -10.38 -22.36
C THR A 667 22.90 -9.35 -22.75
N PRO A 668 24.07 -9.78 -23.29
CA PRO A 668 25.18 -8.88 -23.61
C PRO A 668 24.83 -7.70 -24.51
N VAL A 669 23.99 -7.94 -25.52
CA VAL A 669 23.57 -6.92 -26.51
C VAL A 669 22.78 -5.76 -25.90
N MET A 670 22.28 -5.91 -24.66
CA MET A 670 21.66 -4.83 -23.90
C MET A 670 22.62 -3.66 -23.66
N ALA A 671 23.92 -3.94 -23.48
CA ALA A 671 24.92 -2.90 -23.31
C ALA A 671 25.05 -2.03 -24.58
N GLU A 672 25.03 -2.64 -25.76
CA GLU A 672 25.04 -1.90 -27.04
C GLU A 672 23.78 -1.06 -27.23
N ALA A 673 22.63 -1.55 -26.75
CA ALA A 673 21.37 -0.80 -26.79
C ALA A 673 21.49 0.53 -26.02
N TYR A 674 22.11 0.54 -24.83
CA TYR A 674 22.41 1.78 -24.10
C TYR A 674 23.39 2.70 -24.85
N LEU A 675 24.42 2.13 -25.50
CA LEU A 675 25.40 2.90 -26.25
C LEU A 675 24.86 3.51 -27.56
N SER A 676 23.71 3.04 -28.05
CA SER A 676 23.04 3.62 -29.22
C SER A 676 22.70 5.11 -29.06
N CYS A 677 22.65 5.62 -27.82
CA CYS A 677 22.58 7.06 -27.54
C CYS A 677 23.68 7.86 -28.24
N PHE A 678 24.87 7.28 -28.44
CA PHE A 678 26.00 7.91 -29.13
C PHE A 678 26.00 7.77 -30.65
N GLU A 679 25.15 6.91 -31.23
CA GLU A 679 25.10 6.63 -32.66
C GLU A 679 24.23 7.65 -33.41
N SER A 680 24.47 7.87 -34.70
CA SER A 680 23.62 8.70 -35.57
C SER A 680 22.41 7.94 -36.10
N GLU A 681 21.35 8.64 -36.50
CA GLU A 681 20.09 8.06 -37.02
C GLU A 681 20.28 7.04 -38.17
N LEU A 682 21.24 7.29 -39.07
CA LEU A 682 21.52 6.43 -40.23
C LEU A 682 21.95 4.99 -39.89
N THR A 683 22.38 4.73 -38.65
CA THR A 683 22.87 3.43 -38.17
C THR A 683 21.89 2.70 -37.24
N MET A 684 20.70 3.26 -36.98
CA MET A 684 19.85 2.90 -35.84
C MET A 684 18.97 1.64 -35.98
N ARG A 685 18.85 1.04 -37.18
CA ARG A 685 18.01 -0.17 -37.38
C ARG A 685 18.66 -1.46 -36.87
N LYS A 686 19.00 -1.48 -35.58
CA LYS A 686 19.42 -2.71 -34.88
C LYS A 686 18.17 -3.49 -34.44
N PRO A 687 18.23 -4.83 -34.38
CA PRO A 687 17.11 -5.62 -33.92
C PRO A 687 16.77 -5.28 -32.46
N LEU A 688 15.49 -5.43 -32.12
CA LEU A 688 15.00 -5.26 -30.75
C LEU A 688 15.73 -6.22 -29.81
N VAL A 689 16.26 -5.70 -28.70
CA VAL A 689 16.87 -6.52 -27.65
C VAL A 689 15.78 -7.13 -26.76
N VAL A 690 15.80 -8.45 -26.65
CA VAL A 690 14.94 -9.25 -25.76
C VAL A 690 15.81 -10.12 -24.84
N PRO A 691 15.29 -10.65 -23.73
CA PRO A 691 16.06 -11.55 -22.86
C PRO A 691 16.72 -12.71 -23.63
N ALA A 692 17.99 -12.98 -23.34
CA ALA A 692 18.75 -14.06 -23.95
C ALA A 692 18.09 -15.42 -23.65
N GLN A 693 18.20 -16.35 -24.60
CA GLN A 693 17.64 -17.70 -24.46
C GLN A 693 18.71 -18.71 -24.00
N PRO A 694 18.38 -19.65 -23.10
CA PRO A 694 17.10 -19.78 -22.40
C PRO A 694 16.88 -18.63 -21.40
N ALA A 695 15.69 -18.07 -21.38
CA ALA A 695 15.37 -16.99 -20.45
C ALA A 695 15.28 -17.53 -19.02
N HIS A 696 15.82 -16.77 -18.07
CA HIS A 696 15.83 -17.13 -16.65
C HIS A 696 14.82 -16.29 -15.86
N SER A 697 14.22 -16.92 -14.84
CA SER A 697 13.39 -16.25 -13.85
C SER A 697 14.24 -15.82 -12.64
N TYR A 698 13.83 -14.75 -11.98
CA TYR A 698 14.59 -14.11 -10.91
C TYR A 698 13.77 -13.93 -9.64
N TYR A 699 14.42 -14.15 -8.50
CA TYR A 699 13.86 -14.00 -7.14
C TYR A 699 14.89 -13.36 -6.21
N TRP A 700 14.54 -13.13 -4.94
CA TRP A 700 15.49 -12.68 -3.91
C TRP A 700 15.45 -13.63 -2.74
N ILE A 701 16.57 -14.32 -2.48
CA ILE A 701 16.61 -15.41 -1.50
C ILE A 701 16.22 -14.97 -0.09
N GLY A 702 16.58 -13.76 0.34
CA GLY A 702 16.21 -13.27 1.66
C GLY A 702 14.71 -12.97 1.79
N HIS A 703 14.03 -12.61 0.70
CA HIS A 703 12.57 -12.47 0.69
C HIS A 703 11.93 -13.84 0.84
N ASP A 704 12.28 -14.78 -0.02
CA ASP A 704 11.69 -16.13 -0.06
C ASP A 704 11.98 -16.94 1.19
N LEU A 705 13.19 -16.83 1.76
CA LEU A 705 13.51 -17.46 3.04
C LEU A 705 12.57 -16.96 4.14
N VAL A 706 12.21 -15.69 4.13
CA VAL A 706 11.28 -15.12 5.12
C VAL A 706 9.84 -15.52 4.83
N THR A 707 9.37 -15.34 3.59
CA THR A 707 7.95 -15.51 3.24
C THR A 707 7.53 -16.95 3.02
N LEU A 708 8.40 -17.80 2.47
CA LEU A 708 8.10 -19.19 2.14
C LEU A 708 8.57 -20.18 3.21
N LEU A 709 9.53 -19.82 4.08
CA LEU A 709 10.02 -20.69 5.15
C LEU A 709 9.78 -20.13 6.54
N LEU A 710 10.40 -19.01 6.89
CA LEU A 710 10.43 -18.56 8.29
C LEU A 710 9.06 -18.15 8.81
N ILE A 711 8.26 -17.41 8.04
CA ILE A 711 6.91 -17.05 8.43
C ILE A 711 6.06 -18.32 8.60
N PRO A 712 5.88 -19.20 7.59
CA PRO A 712 5.13 -20.44 7.77
C PRO A 712 5.62 -21.32 8.91
N ALA A 713 6.94 -21.49 9.06
CA ALA A 713 7.52 -22.32 10.12
C ALA A 713 7.28 -21.73 11.51
N LEU A 714 7.44 -20.40 11.67
CA LEU A 714 7.12 -19.74 12.93
C LEU A 714 5.62 -19.81 13.20
N THR A 715 4.76 -19.56 12.22
CA THR A 715 3.30 -19.68 12.38
C THR A 715 2.90 -21.10 12.81
N LEU A 716 3.51 -22.15 12.24
CA LEU A 716 3.33 -23.54 12.68
C LEU A 716 3.85 -23.77 14.11
N LEU A 717 5.06 -23.30 14.45
CA LEU A 717 5.66 -23.45 15.79
C LEU A 717 4.84 -22.76 16.88
N PHE A 718 4.15 -21.68 16.55
CA PHE A 718 3.27 -20.95 17.46
C PHE A 718 1.81 -21.46 17.44
N GLY A 719 1.51 -22.51 16.66
CA GLY A 719 0.23 -23.23 16.68
C GLY A 719 -0.86 -22.63 15.80
N GLU A 720 -0.52 -21.73 14.88
CA GLU A 720 -1.43 -20.99 13.99
C GLU A 720 -1.38 -21.45 12.53
N GLY A 721 -0.38 -22.25 12.15
CA GLY A 721 -0.12 -22.66 10.77
C GLY A 721 -0.31 -24.15 10.54
N SER A 722 -0.36 -24.56 9.28
CA SER A 722 -0.44 -25.98 8.88
C SER A 722 0.90 -26.54 8.43
N VAL A 723 1.07 -27.87 8.55
CA VAL A 723 2.26 -28.56 8.02
C VAL A 723 2.25 -28.47 6.49
N GLU A 724 1.07 -28.46 5.89
CA GLU A 724 0.83 -28.28 4.46
C GLU A 724 1.35 -26.94 3.95
N GLU A 725 1.11 -25.84 4.67
CA GLU A 725 1.66 -24.51 4.34
C GLU A 725 3.19 -24.49 4.35
N VAL A 726 3.81 -25.07 5.39
CA VAL A 726 5.28 -25.17 5.48
C VAL A 726 5.83 -26.04 4.35
N LYS A 727 5.17 -27.15 4.04
CA LYS A 727 5.56 -28.05 2.96
C LYS A 727 5.46 -27.36 1.60
N SER A 728 4.34 -26.69 1.32
CA SER A 728 4.14 -25.94 0.07
C SER A 728 5.16 -24.81 -0.07
N GLY A 729 5.42 -24.05 0.99
CA GLY A 729 6.45 -23.02 1.00
C GLY A 729 7.86 -23.57 0.75
N LEU A 730 8.20 -24.72 1.34
CA LEU A 730 9.48 -25.41 1.09
C LEU A 730 9.60 -25.93 -0.35
N GLU A 731 8.52 -26.46 -0.92
CA GLU A 731 8.50 -26.92 -2.33
C GLU A 731 8.75 -25.75 -3.28
N THR A 732 8.07 -24.61 -3.09
CA THR A 732 8.29 -23.39 -3.89
C THR A 732 9.69 -22.81 -3.66
N LEU A 733 10.18 -22.76 -2.41
CA LEU A 733 11.53 -22.29 -2.10
C LEU A 733 12.59 -23.18 -2.78
N TRP A 734 12.40 -24.49 -2.77
CA TRP A 734 13.28 -25.44 -3.46
C TRP A 734 13.25 -25.23 -4.97
N GLU A 735 12.07 -25.04 -5.55
CA GLU A 735 11.91 -24.71 -6.97
C GLU A 735 12.71 -23.45 -7.35
N HIS A 736 12.59 -22.38 -6.57
CA HIS A 736 13.34 -21.14 -6.81
C HIS A 736 14.85 -21.33 -6.64
N LEU A 737 15.30 -22.07 -5.62
CA LEU A 737 16.72 -22.34 -5.40
C LEU A 737 17.38 -23.13 -6.53
N VAL A 738 16.63 -24.04 -7.17
CA VAL A 738 17.15 -24.93 -8.23
C VAL A 738 16.99 -24.32 -9.61
N HIS A 739 15.86 -23.66 -9.89
CA HIS A 739 15.47 -23.24 -11.24
C HIS A 739 15.54 -21.74 -11.49
N TRP A 740 15.60 -20.91 -10.44
CA TRP A 740 15.62 -19.44 -10.55
C TRP A 740 16.98 -18.87 -10.16
N ARG A 741 17.22 -17.61 -10.53
CA ARG A 741 18.45 -16.88 -10.20
C ARG A 741 18.17 -15.79 -9.16
N ASP A 742 19.09 -15.57 -8.23
CA ASP A 742 18.98 -14.45 -7.30
C ASP A 742 19.24 -13.12 -8.05
N GLY A 743 18.38 -12.12 -7.82
CA GLY A 743 18.45 -10.81 -8.48
C GLY A 743 19.59 -9.90 -8.03
N THR A 744 20.41 -10.31 -7.05
CA THR A 744 21.55 -9.54 -6.55
C THR A 744 22.87 -10.29 -6.69
N TYR A 745 22.88 -11.59 -6.42
CA TYR A 745 24.08 -12.42 -6.44
C TYR A 745 24.51 -12.81 -7.86
N VAL A 746 25.80 -12.58 -8.16
CA VAL A 746 26.50 -13.20 -9.29
C VAL A 746 27.92 -13.56 -8.84
N ALA A 747 28.44 -14.72 -9.27
CA ALA A 747 29.71 -15.24 -8.76
C ALA A 747 30.92 -14.32 -8.99
N TRP A 748 30.92 -13.54 -10.07
CA TRP A 748 32.04 -12.63 -10.38
C TRP A 748 31.96 -11.27 -9.65
N ASP A 749 30.79 -10.95 -9.07
CA ASP A 749 30.51 -9.72 -8.32
C ASP A 749 29.63 -10.04 -7.08
N PRO A 750 30.16 -10.81 -6.11
CA PRO A 750 29.37 -11.35 -5.01
C PRO A 750 29.16 -10.36 -3.85
N VAL A 751 29.96 -9.30 -3.76
CA VAL A 751 29.98 -8.40 -2.59
C VAL A 751 28.67 -7.63 -2.38
N PRO A 752 27.99 -7.10 -3.43
CA PRO A 752 26.68 -6.46 -3.25
C PRO A 752 25.64 -7.36 -2.56
N PHE A 753 25.62 -8.66 -2.88
CA PHE A 753 24.74 -9.62 -2.21
C PHE A 753 25.05 -9.73 -0.71
N PHE A 754 26.32 -9.87 -0.36
CA PHE A 754 26.75 -9.94 1.03
C PHE A 754 26.38 -8.66 1.80
N VAL A 755 26.67 -7.49 1.22
CA VAL A 755 26.38 -6.19 1.82
C VAL A 755 24.88 -5.98 1.97
N LEU A 756 24.06 -6.38 1.00
CA LEU A 756 22.59 -6.25 1.07
C LEU A 756 22.03 -6.93 2.32
N TYR A 757 22.39 -8.20 2.57
CA TYR A 757 21.81 -8.99 3.64
C TYR A 757 22.54 -8.85 4.99
N HIS A 758 23.82 -8.46 5.01
CA HIS A 758 24.63 -8.41 6.23
C HIS A 758 25.04 -7.01 6.68
N VAL A 759 24.81 -5.99 5.85
CA VAL A 759 25.12 -4.60 6.20
C VAL A 759 23.91 -3.71 6.00
N TYR A 760 23.34 -3.63 4.80
CA TYR A 760 22.25 -2.71 4.48
C TYR A 760 20.99 -3.01 5.29
N TRP A 761 20.38 -4.19 5.11
CA TRP A 761 19.15 -4.54 5.81
C TRP A 761 19.29 -4.54 7.34
N PRO A 762 20.33 -5.16 7.94
CA PRO A 762 20.55 -5.07 9.38
C PRO A 762 20.71 -3.63 9.88
N SER A 763 21.41 -2.76 9.14
CA SER A 763 21.54 -1.34 9.51
C SER A 763 20.20 -0.61 9.44
N ARG A 764 19.36 -0.92 8.46
CA ARG A 764 18.00 -0.35 8.33
C ARG A 764 17.06 -0.83 9.44
N PHE A 765 17.13 -2.10 9.81
CA PHE A 765 16.38 -2.63 10.95
C PHE A 765 16.87 -2.06 12.29
N LEU A 766 18.18 -1.90 12.45
CA LEU A 766 18.75 -1.24 13.62
C LEU A 766 18.35 0.24 13.69
N GLU A 767 18.41 0.96 12.58
CA GLU A 767 17.93 2.35 12.51
C GLU A 767 16.44 2.44 12.84
N SER A 768 15.63 1.51 12.36
CA SER A 768 14.21 1.38 12.67
C SER A 768 13.98 1.17 14.17
N LEU A 769 14.77 0.30 14.83
CA LEU A 769 14.74 0.08 16.28
C LEU A 769 15.19 1.33 17.07
N VAL A 770 16.32 1.92 16.70
CA VAL A 770 16.91 3.08 17.41
C VAL A 770 16.03 4.32 17.30
N ARG A 771 15.43 4.55 16.12
CA ARG A 771 14.57 5.72 15.88
C ARG A 771 13.10 5.48 16.21
N GLY A 772 12.72 4.26 16.60
CA GLY A 772 11.32 3.88 16.79
C GLY A 772 10.45 4.01 15.53
N LYS A 773 11.06 3.98 14.34
CA LYS A 773 10.34 4.13 13.07
C LYS A 773 9.77 2.81 12.62
N GLU A 774 8.46 2.75 12.48
CA GLU A 774 7.74 1.54 12.09
C GLU A 774 7.70 1.36 10.57
N TRP A 775 7.64 0.11 10.10
CA TRP A 775 7.59 -0.20 8.67
C TRP A 775 6.63 -1.34 8.35
N SER A 776 5.85 -1.17 7.28
CA SER A 776 4.76 -2.05 6.88
C SER A 776 5.26 -3.14 5.93
N ARG A 777 6.00 -2.74 4.89
CA ARG A 777 6.51 -3.61 3.83
C ARG A 777 7.97 -3.29 3.50
N ILE A 778 8.68 -4.26 2.94
CA ILE A 778 10.01 -4.09 2.37
C ILE A 778 10.02 -4.59 0.94
N ASN A 779 10.71 -3.88 0.05
CA ASN A 779 11.02 -4.36 -1.28
C ASN A 779 12.53 -4.55 -1.38
N VAL A 780 12.96 -5.82 -1.43
CA VAL A 780 14.38 -6.18 -1.44
C VAL A 780 15.06 -5.68 -2.72
N SER A 781 14.38 -5.78 -3.87
CA SER A 781 14.92 -5.37 -5.17
C SER A 781 15.20 -3.87 -5.31
N THR A 782 14.40 -3.04 -4.65
CA THR A 782 14.52 -1.58 -4.67
C THR A 782 15.15 -1.01 -3.40
N THR A 783 15.59 -1.87 -2.48
CA THR A 783 16.15 -1.47 -1.18
C THR A 783 15.24 -0.53 -0.38
N LYS A 784 13.93 -0.57 -0.64
CA LYS A 784 12.95 0.37 -0.07
C LYS A 784 12.26 -0.25 1.13
N MET A 785 12.22 0.51 2.21
CA MET A 785 11.42 0.21 3.41
C MET A 785 10.25 1.20 3.42
N PHE A 786 9.03 0.68 3.36
CA PHE A 786 7.82 1.50 3.40
C PHE A 786 7.47 1.74 4.87
N ALA A 787 7.45 3.02 5.26
CA ALA A 787 7.00 3.40 6.60
C ALA A 787 5.56 2.94 6.81
N CYS A 788 5.23 2.62 8.06
CA CYS A 788 3.84 2.42 8.43
C CYS A 788 3.09 3.75 8.45
#